data_AF-V4MDU2-F1
#
_entry.id   AF-V4MDU2-F1
#
_cell.length_a   1.000
_cell.length_b   1.000
_cell.length_c   1.000
_cell.angle_alpha   90.00
_cell.angle_beta   90.00
_cell.angle_gamma   90.00
#
_symmetry.space_group_name_H-M   'P 1'
#
loop_
_entity.id
_entity.type
_entity.pdbx_description
1 polymer ?
#
loop_
_entity_poly.entity_id
_entity_poly.type
_entity_poly.pdbx_seq_one_letter_code
_entity_poly.pdbx_strand_id
1 'polypeptide(L)'
;MRGLRASSLLLCGVVLIQLLAAQIDAQKSKSPWLTLTGDFPRVIARGGFSGLFPDSSLDAYKFAMITSVPDVVLWCDLQLTKDGAGICFPGLTMSNASSINGVYPNRQKSYLVNGVPTQGWFTIDFSLRDLKDVTLIRGILSRSEKFDGNGYSIQTVQDVDALKPQGFWLNVQHDAFYAEHNLSMSSFLVSASKTVIIDFISSPEVNFFRKIAGRFGRNGPSFVFRFLEKEEFEPTTNRTYGSILSNLTFVKTFASGILVPKSYILPLNDEQYLLPQTSSLVQDAHKAGLEVFASGFANDVDIAHDYSYDPVSEYLSFVDNGNFSVDGVLSDFPITASASVDCFSHMGRNATKQVDFLVMSKNGASGDYPACTNLAYQKAIKDGADVIDCSVQMSSDGKPFCSSSIDLGNTTMVTQTPFRNRSETVPEISSVGGIYTFSLTWPEIQTLTPAISNPYRGGYRLSRNPKERNSGKLLSLSEFLNLAKDSTSLSGVLISVENAAYLREKQGLDVVKAVLDTLTETGYNNITTTKVMIQSTNSSVLVDFKKQSKYETVYKVEETIRDILDSAIEDIKEFASAVVIGKSSVFEVTDGLVIGQTKVVERLQKSQLPVYVELFQNEFVSQPYDFFSDATVEINSYVTGVGINGTITEFPFTAARYKRNPCLGSKEIPFYMAPVPPGGLLEVVSPGSLPPAEAPKPVFTDADVTEPPLPPVTAKAPASTPGTPSTNAQAPSGQTRLTLSLLLSVFAMVLASLLLL
;
A
#
# COMPACT_ATOMS: atom_id res chain seq x y z
N MET A 1 50.02 49.92 42.78
CA MET A 1 49.13 48.73 42.82
C MET A 1 47.64 49.11 42.64
N ARG A 2 47.25 49.68 41.50
CA ARG A 2 45.82 49.92 41.16
C ARG A 2 45.45 49.61 39.69
N GLY A 3 46.42 49.29 38.82
CA GLY A 3 46.18 49.01 37.40
C GLY A 3 45.93 47.54 37.03
N LEU A 4 46.32 46.57 37.88
CA LEU A 4 46.22 45.14 37.52
C LEU A 4 44.91 44.45 37.93
N ARG A 5 44.06 45.08 38.77
CA ARG A 5 42.81 44.45 39.23
C ARG A 5 41.62 44.68 38.28
N ALA A 6 41.63 45.76 37.48
CA ALA A 6 40.52 46.06 36.57
C ALA A 6 40.52 45.16 35.31
N SER A 7 41.71 44.82 34.79
CA SER A 7 41.83 43.98 33.58
C SER A 7 41.47 42.50 33.81
N SER A 8 41.73 41.94 35.00
CA SER A 8 41.30 40.57 35.33
C SER A 8 39.79 40.43 35.53
N LEU A 9 39.11 41.47 36.03
CA LEU A 9 37.66 41.46 36.20
C LEU A 9 36.91 41.57 34.86
N LEU A 10 37.44 42.32 33.89
CA LEU A 10 36.88 42.40 32.53
C LEU A 10 37.12 41.09 31.75
N LEU A 11 38.29 40.45 31.89
CA LEU A 11 38.54 39.16 31.23
C LEU A 11 37.67 38.03 31.79
N CYS A 12 37.46 37.98 33.12
CA CYS A 12 36.55 37.01 33.73
C CYS A 12 35.09 37.25 33.35
N GLY A 13 34.65 38.51 33.16
CA GLY A 13 33.30 38.83 32.69
C GLY A 13 33.04 38.38 31.25
N VAL A 14 34.01 38.57 30.35
CA VAL A 14 33.89 38.13 28.94
C VAL A 14 33.94 36.61 28.82
N VAL A 15 34.77 35.93 29.63
CA VAL A 15 34.83 34.46 29.66
C VAL A 15 33.57 33.86 30.30
N LEU A 16 32.98 34.48 31.33
CA LEU A 16 31.68 34.04 31.87
C LEU A 16 30.55 34.24 30.85
N ILE A 17 30.53 35.35 30.11
CA ILE A 17 29.51 35.61 29.08
C ILE A 17 29.64 34.63 27.91
N GLN A 18 30.86 34.23 27.53
CA GLN A 18 31.06 33.18 26.51
C GLN A 18 30.74 31.76 27.01
N LEU A 19 30.98 31.46 28.29
CA LEU A 19 30.57 30.18 28.91
C LEU A 19 29.05 30.11 29.14
N LEU A 20 28.39 31.22 29.46
CA LEU A 20 26.93 31.31 29.56
C LEU A 20 26.27 31.27 28.17
N ALA A 21 26.86 31.88 27.14
CA ALA A 21 26.38 31.75 25.76
C ALA A 21 26.51 30.31 25.23
N ALA A 22 27.61 29.61 25.56
CA ALA A 22 27.80 28.19 25.21
C ALA A 22 26.86 27.25 26.01
N GLN A 23 26.44 27.62 27.22
CA GLN A 23 25.45 26.86 27.98
C GLN A 23 24.00 27.14 27.55
N ILE A 24 23.69 28.33 27.02
CA ILE A 24 22.37 28.62 26.44
C ILE A 24 22.19 27.89 25.09
N ASP A 25 23.26 27.68 24.32
CA ASP A 25 23.21 26.89 23.07
C ASP A 25 23.20 25.37 23.31
N ALA A 26 23.63 24.91 24.49
CA ALA A 26 23.65 23.50 24.87
C ALA A 26 22.36 23.02 25.57
N GLN A 27 21.36 23.90 25.73
CA GLN A 27 20.11 23.59 26.46
C GLN A 27 18.82 23.84 25.66
N LYS A 28 18.92 24.11 24.35
CA LYS A 28 17.82 23.74 23.44
C LYS A 28 17.90 22.24 23.24
N SER A 29 16.87 21.51 23.67
CA SER A 29 16.63 20.16 23.16
C SER A 29 16.71 20.27 21.64
N LYS A 30 17.75 19.72 21.01
CA LYS A 30 17.85 19.69 19.55
C LYS A 30 16.70 18.79 19.12
N SER A 31 15.64 19.39 18.61
CA SER A 31 14.55 18.63 18.04
C SER A 31 15.11 17.58 17.09
N PRO A 32 14.57 16.35 17.09
CA PRO A 32 15.02 15.32 16.16
C PRO A 32 14.66 15.67 14.70
N TRP A 33 13.73 16.60 14.49
CA TRP A 33 13.28 17.03 13.17
C TRP A 33 14.28 17.97 12.50
N LEU A 34 14.59 17.69 11.23
CA LEU A 34 15.44 18.51 10.37
C LEU A 34 14.62 19.52 9.54
N THR A 35 13.49 19.97 10.08
CA THR A 35 12.65 21.05 9.53
C THR A 35 13.33 22.41 9.77
N LEU A 36 12.83 23.47 9.13
CA LEU A 36 13.42 24.81 9.25
C LEU A 36 13.47 25.29 10.70
N THR A 37 12.39 25.07 11.45
CA THR A 37 12.23 25.52 12.85
C THR A 37 12.60 24.43 13.86
N GLY A 38 12.77 23.19 13.42
CA GLY A 38 12.84 22.02 14.29
C GLY A 38 11.48 21.58 14.81
N ASP A 39 10.37 22.14 14.36
CA ASP A 39 9.04 21.63 14.71
C ASP A 39 8.73 20.33 13.94
N PHE A 40 7.73 19.59 14.39
CA PHE A 40 7.29 18.40 13.66
C PHE A 40 6.70 18.79 12.29
N PRO A 41 6.90 17.98 11.24
CA PRO A 41 6.31 18.21 9.93
C PRO A 41 4.79 18.28 9.99
N ARG A 42 4.21 19.32 9.40
CA ARG A 42 2.76 19.52 9.38
C ARG A 42 2.08 18.51 8.47
N VAL A 43 0.95 17.96 8.93
CA VAL A 43 0.03 17.18 8.09
C VAL A 43 -1.02 18.13 7.52
N ILE A 44 -1.11 18.18 6.19
CA ILE A 44 -2.04 19.06 5.47
C ILE A 44 -3.00 18.19 4.65
N ALA A 45 -4.29 18.25 4.96
CA ALA A 45 -5.34 17.42 4.35
C ALA A 45 -5.92 18.10 3.10
N ARG A 46 -5.54 17.64 1.90
CA ARG A 46 -5.95 18.23 0.62
C ARG A 46 -7.44 18.03 0.38
N GLY A 47 -8.23 19.10 0.55
CA GLY A 47 -9.69 19.01 0.46
C GLY A 47 -10.29 18.12 1.55
N GLY A 48 -9.62 17.99 2.70
CA GLY A 48 -9.95 17.00 3.74
C GLY A 48 -9.38 15.62 3.40
N PHE A 49 -10.14 14.56 3.70
CA PHE A 49 -9.81 13.18 3.35
C PHE A 49 -10.29 12.84 1.93
N SER A 50 -9.74 13.54 0.94
CA SER A 50 -10.14 13.43 -0.47
C SER A 50 -9.76 12.09 -1.12
N GLY A 51 -8.89 11.30 -0.47
CA GLY A 51 -8.59 9.92 -0.83
C GLY A 51 -9.79 8.97 -0.74
N LEU A 52 -10.79 9.32 0.09
CA LEU A 52 -11.97 8.50 0.33
C LEU A 52 -13.27 9.20 -0.11
N PHE A 53 -13.45 10.46 0.28
CA PHE A 53 -14.67 11.23 0.00
C PHE A 53 -14.47 12.20 -1.17
N PRO A 54 -15.56 12.70 -1.79
CA PRO A 54 -15.49 13.83 -2.71
C PRO A 54 -14.73 15.00 -2.08
N ASP A 55 -13.75 15.53 -2.82
CA ASP A 55 -12.86 16.61 -2.39
C ASP A 55 -13.67 17.80 -1.86
N SER A 56 -13.22 18.36 -0.73
CA SER A 56 -13.81 19.54 -0.11
C SER A 56 -15.25 19.36 0.36
N SER A 57 -15.74 18.11 0.45
CA SER A 57 -17.01 17.82 1.11
C SER A 57 -16.90 17.98 2.63
N LEU A 58 -18.04 18.23 3.28
CA LEU A 58 -18.09 18.38 4.73
C LEU A 58 -17.57 17.12 5.47
N ASP A 59 -17.88 15.94 4.95
CA ASP A 59 -17.41 14.67 5.53
C ASP A 59 -15.92 14.45 5.28
N ALA A 60 -15.38 14.84 4.11
CA ALA A 60 -13.94 14.82 3.88
C ALA A 60 -13.19 15.64 4.96
N TYR A 61 -13.64 16.86 5.23
CA TYR A 61 -13.02 17.71 6.26
C TYR A 61 -13.17 17.15 7.67
N LYS A 62 -14.38 16.75 8.06
CA LYS A 62 -14.62 16.18 9.41
C LYS A 62 -13.85 14.90 9.63
N PHE A 63 -13.82 14.02 8.63
CA PHE A 63 -13.12 12.74 8.74
C PHE A 63 -11.61 12.94 8.85
N ALA A 64 -11.03 13.90 8.10
CA ALA A 64 -9.63 14.29 8.30
C ALA A 64 -9.35 14.78 9.73
N MET A 65 -10.21 15.63 10.30
CA MET A 65 -10.03 16.11 11.68
C MET A 65 -10.12 15.00 12.73
N ILE A 66 -10.91 13.96 12.50
CA ILE A 66 -11.11 12.86 13.45
C ILE A 66 -10.01 11.80 13.33
N THR A 67 -9.48 11.57 12.12
CA THR A 67 -8.55 10.46 11.83
C THR A 67 -7.09 10.88 11.72
N SER A 68 -6.78 12.17 11.85
CA SER A 68 -5.44 12.74 11.70
C SER A 68 -4.86 13.21 13.04
N VAL A 69 -3.62 13.70 13.03
CA VAL A 69 -3.04 14.45 14.16
C VAL A 69 -3.95 15.63 14.58
N PRO A 70 -3.99 15.99 15.88
CA PRO A 70 -4.92 17.01 16.39
C PRO A 70 -4.79 18.39 15.73
N ASP A 71 -3.61 18.73 15.21
CA ASP A 71 -3.31 20.02 14.58
C ASP A 71 -3.25 19.93 13.05
N VAL A 72 -3.92 18.93 12.46
CA VAL A 72 -4.06 18.80 11.01
C VAL A 72 -4.55 20.12 10.38
N VAL A 73 -3.86 20.53 9.32
CA VAL A 73 -4.21 21.72 8.56
C VAL A 73 -5.20 21.33 7.46
N LEU A 74 -6.36 21.98 7.43
CA LEU A 74 -7.32 21.77 6.35
C LEU A 74 -6.94 22.64 5.14
N TRP A 75 -6.88 22.02 3.97
CA TRP A 75 -6.57 22.72 2.71
C TRP A 75 -7.83 22.92 1.87
N CYS A 76 -7.99 24.16 1.41
CA CYS A 76 -9.06 24.58 0.51
C CYS A 76 -8.47 25.24 -0.73
N ASP A 77 -8.71 24.65 -1.90
CA ASP A 77 -8.51 25.33 -3.18
C ASP A 77 -9.61 26.40 -3.35
N LEU A 78 -9.23 27.66 -3.17
CA LEU A 78 -10.15 28.80 -3.13
C LEU A 78 -10.55 29.21 -4.55
N GLN A 79 -11.84 29.16 -4.82
CA GLN A 79 -12.47 29.70 -6.03
C GLN A 79 -13.48 30.79 -5.67
N LEU A 80 -13.70 31.74 -6.58
CA LEU A 80 -14.77 32.75 -6.43
C LEU A 80 -15.94 32.44 -7.37
N THR A 81 -17.15 32.56 -6.83
CA THR A 81 -18.40 32.52 -7.61
C THR A 81 -18.63 33.83 -8.34
N LYS A 82 -19.61 33.86 -9.25
CA LYS A 82 -20.04 35.05 -9.99
C LYS A 82 -20.36 36.26 -9.11
N ASP A 83 -20.94 36.02 -7.94
CA ASP A 83 -21.31 37.02 -6.93
C ASP A 83 -20.22 37.27 -5.89
N GLY A 84 -19.01 36.72 -6.09
CA GLY A 84 -17.83 36.98 -5.28
C GLY A 84 -17.78 36.22 -3.94
N ALA A 85 -18.60 35.18 -3.76
CA ALA A 85 -18.47 34.27 -2.63
C ALA A 85 -17.28 33.33 -2.83
N GLY A 86 -16.55 33.03 -1.74
CA GLY A 86 -15.41 32.11 -1.77
C GLY A 86 -15.82 30.70 -1.38
N ILE A 87 -15.55 29.76 -2.28
CA ILE A 87 -15.85 28.34 -2.13
C ILE A 87 -14.57 27.50 -2.15
N CYS A 88 -14.61 26.35 -1.49
CA CYS A 88 -13.57 25.33 -1.56
C CYS A 88 -13.90 24.34 -2.67
N PHE A 89 -13.10 24.37 -3.74
CA PHE A 89 -13.31 23.51 -4.90
C PHE A 89 -12.01 23.30 -5.68
N PRO A 90 -11.67 22.06 -6.08
CA PRO A 90 -10.32 21.67 -6.51
C PRO A 90 -9.84 22.29 -7.84
N GLY A 91 -10.73 22.84 -8.66
CA GLY A 91 -10.36 23.40 -9.97
C GLY A 91 -11.23 24.56 -10.44
N LEU A 92 -10.72 25.32 -11.41
CA LEU A 92 -11.45 26.46 -11.97
C LEU A 92 -12.72 26.04 -12.73
N THR A 93 -12.65 24.91 -13.44
CA THR A 93 -13.79 24.30 -14.12
C THR A 93 -14.46 23.26 -13.22
N MET A 94 -15.79 23.30 -13.15
CA MET A 94 -16.59 22.54 -12.20
C MET A 94 -16.99 21.15 -12.71
N SER A 95 -16.70 20.81 -13.97
CA SER A 95 -17.09 19.52 -14.55
C SER A 95 -16.42 18.34 -13.88
N ASN A 96 -15.21 18.53 -13.38
CA ASN A 96 -14.53 17.51 -12.58
C ASN A 96 -14.87 17.74 -11.10
N ALA A 97 -15.15 16.66 -10.36
CA ALA A 97 -15.55 16.69 -8.94
C ALA A 97 -16.92 17.33 -8.61
N SER A 98 -17.80 17.58 -9.60
CA SER A 98 -19.20 17.95 -9.30
C SER A 98 -20.22 17.45 -10.33
N SER A 99 -21.50 17.49 -9.96
CA SER A 99 -22.64 17.15 -10.82
C SER A 99 -23.09 18.29 -11.76
N ILE A 100 -22.32 19.37 -11.90
CA ILE A 100 -22.69 20.59 -12.66
C ILE A 100 -23.16 20.30 -14.09
N ASN A 101 -22.59 19.27 -14.75
CA ASN A 101 -22.96 18.90 -16.12
C ASN A 101 -24.39 18.35 -16.18
N GLY A 102 -24.81 17.56 -15.19
CA GLY A 102 -26.18 17.05 -15.10
C GLY A 102 -27.19 18.16 -14.76
N VAL A 103 -26.80 19.09 -13.88
CA VAL A 103 -27.66 20.18 -13.42
C VAL A 103 -27.82 21.28 -14.49
N TYR A 104 -26.74 21.64 -15.17
CA TYR A 104 -26.71 22.72 -16.17
C TYR A 104 -26.03 22.31 -17.49
N PRO A 105 -26.55 21.32 -18.24
CA PRO A 105 -25.86 20.73 -19.39
C PRO A 105 -25.49 21.72 -20.50
N ASN A 106 -26.28 22.80 -20.66
CA ASN A 106 -26.13 23.77 -21.73
C ASN A 106 -25.45 25.08 -21.32
N ARG A 107 -24.85 25.17 -20.11
CA ARG A 107 -24.24 26.41 -19.58
C ARG A 107 -22.71 26.40 -19.58
N GLN A 108 -22.10 25.60 -20.44
CA GLN A 108 -20.67 25.69 -20.69
C GLN A 108 -20.31 27.01 -21.38
N LYS A 109 -19.11 27.51 -21.11
CA LYS A 109 -18.50 28.63 -21.81
C LYS A 109 -17.05 28.32 -22.14
N SER A 110 -16.48 29.17 -22.98
CA SER A 110 -15.06 29.14 -23.32
C SER A 110 -14.42 30.46 -22.89
N TYR A 111 -13.35 30.36 -22.12
CA TYR A 111 -12.55 31.50 -21.66
C TYR A 111 -11.06 31.23 -21.93
N LEU A 112 -10.26 32.28 -21.97
CA LEU A 112 -8.81 32.15 -21.98
C LEU A 112 -8.33 32.00 -20.54
N VAL A 113 -7.73 30.86 -20.21
CA VAL A 113 -7.09 30.62 -18.92
C VAL A 113 -5.60 30.57 -19.18
N ASN A 114 -4.85 31.54 -18.65
CA ASN A 114 -3.42 31.71 -18.93
C ASN A 114 -3.11 31.72 -20.44
N GLY A 115 -3.99 32.34 -21.25
CA GLY A 115 -3.86 32.41 -22.70
C GLY A 115 -4.33 31.18 -23.48
N VAL A 116 -4.75 30.10 -22.80
CA VAL A 116 -5.25 28.87 -23.42
C VAL A 116 -6.78 28.87 -23.47
N PRO A 117 -7.41 28.73 -24.66
CA PRO A 117 -8.85 28.53 -24.77
C PRO A 117 -9.27 27.27 -24.01
N THR A 118 -10.06 27.46 -22.96
CA THR A 118 -10.52 26.41 -22.06
C THR A 118 -12.04 26.43 -22.04
N GLN A 119 -12.66 25.31 -22.41
CA GLN A 119 -14.11 25.15 -22.39
C GLN A 119 -14.55 24.38 -21.15
N GLY A 120 -15.62 24.83 -20.49
CA GLY A 120 -16.17 24.15 -19.31
C GLY A 120 -17.22 24.98 -18.57
N TRP A 121 -17.57 24.55 -17.37
CA TRP A 121 -18.41 25.29 -16.43
C TRP A 121 -17.50 26.03 -15.46
N PHE A 122 -17.42 27.34 -15.55
CA PHE A 122 -16.51 28.12 -14.72
C PHE A 122 -17.23 28.59 -13.47
N THR A 123 -16.55 28.60 -12.32
CA THR A 123 -17.09 29.12 -11.05
C THR A 123 -17.64 30.54 -11.17
N ILE A 124 -17.04 31.38 -12.02
CA ILE A 124 -17.48 32.77 -12.30
C ILE A 124 -18.82 32.88 -13.06
N ASP A 125 -19.36 31.78 -13.58
CA ASP A 125 -20.63 31.77 -14.31
C ASP A 125 -21.84 31.51 -13.41
N PHE A 126 -21.60 31.04 -12.19
CA PHE A 126 -22.60 30.61 -11.23
C PHE A 126 -22.51 31.45 -9.96
N SER A 127 -23.63 31.98 -9.49
CA SER A 127 -23.72 32.55 -8.15
C SER A 127 -23.71 31.44 -7.10
N LEU A 128 -23.41 31.75 -5.83
CA LEU A 128 -23.51 30.76 -4.76
C LEU A 128 -24.91 30.13 -4.68
N ARG A 129 -25.95 30.90 -5.02
CA ARG A 129 -27.33 30.41 -5.10
C ARG A 129 -27.54 29.40 -6.23
N ASP A 130 -26.91 29.60 -7.39
CA ASP A 130 -26.99 28.65 -8.51
C ASP A 130 -26.34 27.31 -8.14
N LEU A 131 -25.31 27.33 -7.28
CA LEU A 131 -24.59 26.13 -6.86
C LEU A 131 -25.31 25.30 -5.80
N LYS A 132 -26.45 25.76 -5.28
CA LYS A 132 -27.20 25.05 -4.23
C LYS A 132 -27.62 23.63 -4.65
N ASP A 133 -27.97 23.45 -5.91
CA ASP A 133 -28.44 22.16 -6.45
C ASP A 133 -27.29 21.34 -7.07
N VAL A 134 -26.05 21.83 -6.98
CA VAL A 134 -24.84 21.17 -7.48
C VAL A 134 -24.18 20.42 -6.33
N THR A 135 -23.89 19.14 -6.58
CA THR A 135 -23.29 18.25 -5.59
C THR A 135 -21.86 17.91 -5.95
N LEU A 136 -21.01 17.75 -4.93
CA LEU A 136 -19.67 17.21 -5.07
C LEU A 136 -19.73 15.72 -5.36
N ILE A 137 -18.85 15.25 -6.25
CA ILE A 137 -18.63 13.84 -6.59
C ILE A 137 -17.13 13.59 -6.67
N ARG A 138 -16.69 12.32 -6.76
CA ARG A 138 -15.27 11.98 -6.96
C ARG A 138 -14.68 12.68 -8.19
N GLY A 139 -13.51 13.28 -8.02
CA GLY A 139 -12.74 13.90 -9.12
C GLY A 139 -11.78 12.94 -9.81
N ILE A 140 -11.56 11.76 -9.22
CA ILE A 140 -10.66 10.71 -9.73
C ILE A 140 -11.50 9.44 -9.91
N LEU A 141 -11.68 8.99 -11.15
CA LEU A 141 -12.60 7.90 -11.47
C LEU A 141 -12.13 6.52 -11.03
N SER A 142 -10.85 6.36 -10.68
CA SER A 142 -10.34 5.14 -10.04
C SER A 142 -10.72 5.04 -8.56
N ARG A 143 -11.15 6.14 -7.92
CA ARG A 143 -11.69 6.12 -6.56
C ARG A 143 -13.14 5.67 -6.53
N SER A 144 -13.56 5.16 -5.38
CA SER A 144 -14.90 4.62 -5.15
C SER A 144 -16.03 5.63 -5.41
N GLU A 145 -17.09 5.23 -6.15
CA GLU A 145 -18.31 6.05 -6.36
C GLU A 145 -19.22 6.08 -5.15
N LYS A 146 -18.96 5.25 -4.13
CA LYS A 146 -19.95 4.94 -3.09
C LYS A 146 -20.44 6.18 -2.36
N PHE A 147 -19.62 7.23 -2.33
CA PHE A 147 -19.89 8.52 -1.69
C PHE A 147 -20.45 9.59 -2.64
N ASP A 148 -20.50 9.37 -3.96
CA ASP A 148 -21.02 10.33 -4.94
C ASP A 148 -22.52 10.62 -4.73
N GLY A 149 -23.27 9.61 -4.26
CA GLY A 149 -24.71 9.67 -4.02
C GLY A 149 -25.14 10.40 -2.74
N ASN A 150 -24.20 10.88 -1.94
CA ASN A 150 -24.48 11.46 -0.62
C ASN A 150 -25.01 12.90 -0.67
N GLY A 151 -25.03 13.53 -1.85
CA GLY A 151 -25.59 14.87 -2.01
C GLY A 151 -24.77 15.98 -1.33
N TYR A 152 -23.44 15.82 -1.27
CA TYR A 152 -22.55 16.80 -0.65
C TYR A 152 -22.63 18.16 -1.35
N SER A 153 -22.94 19.22 -0.60
CA SER A 153 -22.93 20.59 -1.11
C SER A 153 -21.50 21.13 -1.22
N ILE A 154 -21.30 22.07 -2.14
CA ILE A 154 -20.05 22.85 -2.24
C ILE A 154 -19.94 23.75 -1.01
N GLN A 155 -18.83 23.63 -0.28
CA GLN A 155 -18.60 24.38 0.96
C GLN A 155 -18.03 25.77 0.69
N THR A 156 -18.49 26.77 1.44
CA THR A 156 -17.83 28.08 1.50
C THR A 156 -16.63 28.06 2.44
N VAL A 157 -15.75 29.06 2.34
CA VAL A 157 -14.64 29.25 3.29
C VAL A 157 -15.14 29.35 4.73
N GLN A 158 -16.29 30.00 4.94
CA GLN A 158 -16.91 30.15 6.26
C GLN A 158 -17.49 28.83 6.79
N ASP A 159 -18.01 27.95 5.92
CA ASP A 159 -18.52 26.64 6.33
C ASP A 159 -17.38 25.75 6.84
N VAL A 160 -16.22 25.80 6.20
CA VAL A 160 -15.03 25.05 6.64
C VAL A 160 -14.46 25.63 7.95
N ASP A 161 -14.37 26.96 8.08
CA ASP A 161 -13.94 27.62 9.32
C ASP A 161 -14.89 27.32 10.50
N ALA A 162 -16.19 27.12 10.24
CA ALA A 162 -17.15 26.76 11.27
C ALA A 162 -16.87 25.38 11.92
N LEU A 163 -16.08 24.52 11.26
CA LEU A 163 -15.54 23.27 11.85
C LEU A 163 -14.47 23.53 12.91
N LYS A 164 -13.91 24.75 12.95
CA LYS A 164 -12.84 25.20 13.83
C LYS A 164 -11.58 24.35 13.71
N PRO A 165 -10.99 24.24 12.50
CA PRO A 165 -9.71 23.56 12.34
C PRO A 165 -8.61 24.29 13.11
N GLN A 166 -7.58 23.56 13.54
CA GLN A 166 -6.41 24.16 14.19
C GLN A 166 -5.52 24.92 13.22
N GLY A 167 -5.56 24.55 11.94
CA GLY A 167 -4.92 25.29 10.85
C GLY A 167 -5.80 25.30 9.61
N PHE A 168 -5.90 26.46 8.95
CA PHE A 168 -6.64 26.61 7.70
C PHE A 168 -5.76 27.21 6.60
N TRP A 169 -5.68 26.50 5.48
CA TRP A 169 -4.86 26.84 4.32
C TRP A 169 -5.73 27.15 3.12
N LEU A 170 -5.62 28.37 2.58
CA LEU A 170 -6.31 28.79 1.36
C LEU A 170 -5.35 28.89 0.18
N ASN A 171 -5.58 28.10 -0.87
CA ASN A 171 -4.78 28.12 -2.08
C ASN A 171 -5.47 28.87 -3.22
N VAL A 172 -4.85 29.94 -3.70
CA VAL A 172 -5.32 30.78 -4.83
C VAL A 172 -4.65 30.32 -6.12
N GLN A 173 -5.39 29.65 -6.99
CA GLN A 173 -4.83 29.04 -8.22
C GLN A 173 -4.72 30.01 -9.42
N HIS A 174 -5.68 30.92 -9.59
CA HIS A 174 -5.87 31.69 -10.83
C HIS A 174 -6.21 33.19 -10.61
N ASP A 175 -5.42 33.92 -9.81
CA ASP A 175 -5.68 35.34 -9.46
C ASP A 175 -5.83 36.24 -10.69
N ALA A 176 -4.98 36.08 -11.71
CA ALA A 176 -5.06 36.86 -12.95
C ALA A 176 -6.41 36.67 -13.66
N PHE A 177 -6.88 35.43 -13.78
CA PHE A 177 -8.17 35.10 -14.40
C PHE A 177 -9.33 35.79 -13.67
N TYR A 178 -9.37 35.71 -12.34
CA TYR A 178 -10.42 36.37 -11.56
C TYR A 178 -10.41 37.89 -11.74
N ALA A 179 -9.22 38.49 -11.81
CA ALA A 179 -9.07 39.93 -12.04
C ALA A 179 -9.61 40.37 -13.41
N GLU A 180 -9.39 39.58 -14.47
CA GLU A 180 -9.96 39.82 -15.82
C GLU A 180 -11.50 39.81 -15.82
N HIS A 181 -12.09 39.09 -14.87
CA HIS A 181 -13.53 38.97 -14.68
C HIS A 181 -14.10 39.87 -13.58
N ASN A 182 -13.38 40.94 -13.20
CA ASN A 182 -13.77 41.91 -12.17
C ASN A 182 -14.00 41.31 -10.77
N LEU A 183 -13.37 40.18 -10.48
CA LEU A 183 -13.32 39.55 -9.15
C LEU A 183 -11.92 39.73 -8.55
N SER A 184 -11.84 39.80 -7.21
CA SER A 184 -10.57 40.08 -6.53
C SER A 184 -10.32 39.10 -5.40
N MET A 185 -9.43 38.13 -5.62
CA MET A 185 -8.99 37.16 -4.61
C MET A 185 -8.39 37.86 -3.39
N SER A 186 -7.51 38.84 -3.61
CA SER A 186 -6.91 39.62 -2.51
C SER A 186 -7.94 40.39 -1.68
N SER A 187 -8.98 40.97 -2.31
CA SER A 187 -10.03 41.69 -1.57
C SER A 187 -10.92 40.71 -0.80
N PHE A 188 -11.25 39.56 -1.39
CA PHE A 188 -11.96 38.48 -0.70
C PHE A 188 -11.19 38.01 0.53
N LEU A 189 -9.91 37.65 0.38
CA LEU A 189 -9.06 37.14 1.47
C LEU A 189 -8.94 38.14 2.63
N VAL A 190 -8.72 39.42 2.34
CA VAL A 190 -8.67 40.47 3.37
C VAL A 190 -10.02 40.61 4.08
N SER A 191 -11.14 40.51 3.34
CA SER A 191 -12.47 40.55 3.95
C SER A 191 -12.74 39.31 4.80
N ALA A 192 -12.43 38.12 4.29
CA ALA A 192 -12.62 36.84 4.97
C ALA A 192 -11.79 36.77 6.26
N SER A 193 -10.55 37.27 6.27
CA SER A 193 -9.68 37.29 7.45
C SER A 193 -10.20 38.09 8.65
N LYS A 194 -11.26 38.89 8.46
CA LYS A 194 -11.92 39.58 9.58
C LYS A 194 -12.80 38.66 10.42
N THR A 195 -13.21 37.53 9.86
CA THR A 195 -14.16 36.58 10.47
C THR A 195 -13.63 35.15 10.52
N VAL A 196 -12.70 34.81 9.63
CA VAL A 196 -12.10 33.48 9.47
C VAL A 196 -10.62 33.57 9.85
N ILE A 197 -10.13 32.59 10.61
CA ILE A 197 -8.69 32.47 10.89
C ILE A 197 -8.04 31.78 9.69
N ILE A 198 -7.09 32.46 9.05
CA ILE A 198 -6.36 31.94 7.89
C ILE A 198 -4.89 31.88 8.29
N ASP A 199 -4.34 30.68 8.37
CA ASP A 199 -2.96 30.44 8.80
C ASP A 199 -2.01 30.48 7.61
N PHE A 200 -2.46 29.99 6.46
CA PHE A 200 -1.64 29.90 5.25
C PHE A 200 -2.40 30.39 4.02
N ILE A 201 -1.69 31.14 3.17
CA ILE A 201 -2.14 31.50 1.83
C ILE A 201 -1.08 31.09 0.83
N SER A 202 -1.46 30.28 -0.15
CA SER A 202 -0.58 29.91 -1.25
C SER A 202 -1.11 30.37 -2.60
N SER A 203 -0.19 30.52 -3.55
CA SER A 203 -0.52 30.77 -4.95
C SER A 203 0.65 30.37 -5.85
N PRO A 204 0.39 29.90 -7.08
CA PRO A 204 1.43 29.72 -8.08
C PRO A 204 1.79 31.02 -8.82
N GLU A 205 1.06 32.12 -8.61
CA GLU A 205 1.29 33.39 -9.32
C GLU A 205 2.12 34.38 -8.49
N VAL A 206 3.25 34.84 -9.01
CA VAL A 206 4.15 35.78 -8.30
C VAL A 206 3.48 37.15 -8.11
N ASN A 207 2.72 37.60 -9.10
CA ASN A 207 2.02 38.89 -9.03
C ASN A 207 0.92 38.92 -7.96
N PHE A 208 0.33 37.78 -7.59
CA PHE A 208 -0.62 37.70 -6.50
C PHE A 208 0.01 38.16 -5.18
N PHE A 209 1.22 37.67 -4.86
CA PHE A 209 1.94 38.07 -3.64
C PHE A 209 2.24 39.57 -3.62
N ARG A 210 2.56 40.17 -4.77
CA ARG A 210 2.76 41.62 -4.88
C ARG A 210 1.49 42.42 -4.57
N LYS A 211 0.32 41.95 -5.03
CA LYS A 211 -0.97 42.62 -4.80
C LYS A 211 -1.42 42.54 -3.34
N ILE A 212 -1.14 41.43 -2.68
CA ILE A 212 -1.60 41.16 -1.31
C ILE A 212 -0.58 41.57 -0.23
N ALA A 213 0.67 41.83 -0.63
CA ALA A 213 1.72 42.31 0.26
C ALA A 213 1.28 43.52 1.10
N GLY A 214 1.52 43.44 2.41
CA GLY A 214 1.20 44.52 3.36
C GLY A 214 -0.29 44.72 3.65
N ARG A 215 -1.18 43.90 3.08
CA ARG A 215 -2.63 43.97 3.38
C ARG A 215 -3.04 43.26 4.67
N PHE A 216 -2.17 42.40 5.20
CA PHE A 216 -2.35 41.76 6.50
C PHE A 216 -1.45 42.40 7.56
N GLY A 217 -1.88 42.33 8.82
CA GLY A 217 -1.09 42.79 9.97
C GLY A 217 0.11 41.90 10.28
N ARG A 218 0.83 42.20 11.37
CA ARG A 218 2.01 41.42 11.81
C ARG A 218 1.72 39.94 12.11
N ASN A 219 0.48 39.63 12.47
CA ASN A 219 0.01 38.28 12.77
C ASN A 219 -0.85 37.75 11.59
N GLY A 220 -0.50 38.13 10.36
CA GLY A 220 -1.17 37.65 9.16
C GLY A 220 -0.76 36.22 8.79
N PRO A 221 -1.40 35.64 7.76
CA PRO A 221 -1.09 34.31 7.26
C PRO A 221 0.35 34.21 6.74
N SER A 222 0.91 33.00 6.82
CA SER A 222 2.14 32.62 6.13
C SER A 222 1.89 32.54 4.62
N PHE A 223 2.79 33.13 3.84
CA PHE A 223 2.70 33.14 2.38
C PHE A 223 3.57 32.04 1.77
N VAL A 224 2.95 31.13 1.02
CA VAL A 224 3.64 29.97 0.46
C VAL A 224 3.56 29.98 -1.06
N PHE A 225 4.71 30.03 -1.74
CA PHE A 225 4.75 29.99 -3.20
C PHE A 225 4.59 28.55 -3.69
N ARG A 226 3.55 28.29 -4.47
CA ARG A 226 3.27 26.95 -5.02
C ARG A 226 3.95 26.78 -6.37
N PHE A 227 4.82 25.78 -6.49
CA PHE A 227 5.40 25.37 -7.76
C PHE A 227 4.47 24.38 -8.47
N LEU A 228 4.38 24.48 -9.79
CA LEU A 228 3.75 23.49 -10.68
C LEU A 228 4.84 22.62 -11.33
N GLU A 229 4.64 22.08 -12.54
CA GLU A 229 5.71 21.33 -13.21
C GLU A 229 6.89 22.23 -13.62
N LYS A 230 8.10 21.65 -13.72
CA LYS A 230 9.35 22.42 -13.88
C LYS A 230 9.39 23.22 -15.18
N GLU A 231 8.76 22.68 -16.22
CA GLU A 231 8.71 23.22 -17.58
C GLU A 231 7.55 24.19 -17.77
N GLU A 232 6.58 24.20 -16.86
CA GLU A 232 5.47 25.15 -16.89
C GLU A 232 5.94 26.58 -16.59
N PHE A 233 5.28 27.55 -17.21
CA PHE A 233 5.58 28.97 -17.06
C PHE A 233 4.73 29.60 -15.97
N GLU A 234 5.38 30.37 -15.10
CA GLU A 234 4.68 31.28 -14.22
C GLU A 234 4.23 32.50 -15.04
N PRO A 235 2.93 32.83 -15.03
CA PRO A 235 2.33 33.73 -16.02
C PRO A 235 2.82 35.17 -15.94
N THR A 236 3.34 35.62 -14.80
CA THR A 236 3.66 37.05 -14.59
C THR A 236 5.13 37.39 -14.79
N THR A 237 6.01 36.42 -14.59
CA THR A 237 7.46 36.55 -14.78
C THR A 237 7.91 36.01 -16.14
N ASN A 238 7.06 35.23 -16.82
CA ASN A 238 7.39 34.53 -18.07
C ASN A 238 8.66 33.66 -17.93
N ARG A 239 8.87 33.11 -16.75
CA ARG A 239 9.94 32.16 -16.43
C ARG A 239 9.31 30.83 -16.07
N THR A 240 10.02 29.74 -16.34
CA THR A 240 9.57 28.43 -15.90
C THR A 240 9.68 28.29 -14.38
N TYR A 241 8.82 27.49 -13.76
CA TYR A 241 8.90 27.19 -12.32
C TYR A 241 10.26 26.61 -11.94
N GLY A 242 10.86 25.76 -12.77
CA GLY A 242 12.23 25.27 -12.56
C GLY A 242 13.29 26.39 -12.56
N SER A 243 13.14 27.40 -13.43
CA SER A 243 14.02 28.58 -13.43
C SER A 243 13.85 29.42 -12.16
N ILE A 244 12.62 29.59 -11.68
CA ILE A 244 12.34 30.34 -10.45
C ILE A 244 12.94 29.61 -9.24
N LEU A 245 12.80 28.29 -9.18
CA LEU A 245 13.29 27.44 -8.09
C LEU A 245 14.80 27.59 -7.89
N SER A 246 15.58 27.77 -8.97
CA SER A 246 17.02 27.97 -8.88
C SER A 246 17.45 29.30 -8.22
N ASN A 247 16.50 30.20 -7.92
CA ASN A 247 16.75 31.44 -7.20
C ASN A 247 15.81 31.57 -5.99
N LEU A 248 16.07 30.77 -4.95
CA LEU A 248 15.30 30.78 -3.71
C LEU A 248 15.38 32.12 -2.97
N THR A 249 16.46 32.89 -3.14
CA THR A 249 16.55 34.25 -2.58
C THR A 249 15.53 35.21 -3.18
N PHE A 250 15.20 35.05 -4.47
CA PHE A 250 14.11 35.81 -5.10
C PHE A 250 12.76 35.40 -4.52
N VAL A 251 12.50 34.10 -4.35
CA VAL A 251 11.25 33.61 -3.74
C VAL A 251 11.07 34.13 -2.31
N LYS A 252 12.15 34.17 -1.53
CA LYS A 252 12.14 34.69 -0.15
C LYS A 252 11.74 36.17 -0.04
N THR A 253 11.79 36.94 -1.12
CA THR A 253 11.36 38.34 -1.11
C THR A 253 9.84 38.51 -0.96
N PHE A 254 9.04 37.47 -1.23
CA PHE A 254 7.59 37.54 -1.19
C PHE A 254 6.89 36.35 -0.51
N ALA A 255 7.60 35.27 -0.21
CA ALA A 255 7.07 34.08 0.46
C ALA A 255 7.89 33.70 1.71
N SER A 256 7.22 33.11 2.70
CA SER A 256 7.84 32.48 3.88
C SER A 256 8.12 31.00 3.66
N GLY A 257 7.46 30.34 2.70
CA GLY A 257 7.72 28.96 2.33
C GLY A 257 7.43 28.65 0.86
N ILE A 258 7.70 27.42 0.46
CA ILE A 258 7.43 26.88 -0.87
C ILE A 258 6.62 25.58 -0.75
N LEU A 259 5.69 25.36 -1.68
CA LEU A 259 4.99 24.09 -1.84
C LEU A 259 5.41 23.51 -3.20
N VAL A 260 6.02 22.32 -3.19
CA VAL A 260 6.58 21.70 -4.40
C VAL A 260 6.05 20.28 -4.60
N PRO A 261 5.84 19.83 -5.85
CA PRO A 261 5.58 18.42 -6.13
C PRO A 261 6.71 17.53 -5.58
N LYS A 262 6.39 16.35 -5.07
CA LYS A 262 7.38 15.41 -4.50
C LYS A 262 8.54 15.08 -5.45
N SER A 263 8.30 15.10 -6.76
CA SER A 263 9.29 14.92 -7.85
C SER A 263 10.38 16.01 -7.90
N TYR A 264 10.19 17.17 -7.27
CA TYR A 264 11.22 18.20 -7.14
C TYR A 264 12.29 17.83 -6.11
N ILE A 265 11.88 17.11 -5.06
CA ILE A 265 12.74 16.77 -3.92
C ILE A 265 13.39 15.40 -4.17
N LEU A 266 12.59 14.39 -4.50
CA LEU A 266 13.05 13.04 -4.86
C LEU A 266 12.54 12.69 -6.26
N PRO A 267 13.33 12.98 -7.32
CA PRO A 267 12.92 12.71 -8.70
C PRO A 267 12.98 11.21 -9.03
N LEU A 268 12.11 10.78 -9.95
CA LEU A 268 12.07 9.43 -10.47
C LEU A 268 12.70 9.35 -11.87
N ASN A 269 13.22 8.19 -12.24
CA ASN A 269 13.55 7.87 -13.63
C ASN A 269 12.29 7.43 -14.41
N ASP A 270 12.43 7.22 -15.73
CA ASP A 270 11.31 6.79 -16.59
C ASP A 270 10.72 5.41 -16.21
N GLU A 271 11.46 4.63 -15.42
CA GLU A 271 11.07 3.31 -14.92
C GLU A 271 10.44 3.38 -13.51
N GLN A 272 10.09 4.57 -13.00
CA GLN A 272 9.49 4.79 -11.67
C GLN A 272 10.37 4.39 -10.47
N TYR A 273 11.70 4.48 -10.61
CA TYR A 273 12.64 4.34 -9.50
C TYR A 273 13.20 5.69 -9.07
N LEU A 274 13.50 5.82 -7.78
CA LEU A 274 14.20 6.97 -7.23
C LEU A 274 15.55 7.14 -7.90
N LEU A 275 15.82 8.35 -8.40
CA LEU A 275 17.18 8.73 -8.79
C LEU A 275 18.02 8.94 -7.52
N PRO A 276 19.35 8.73 -7.60
CA PRO A 276 20.25 9.09 -6.51
C PRO A 276 19.96 10.52 -6.06
N GLN A 277 19.89 10.73 -4.74
CA GLN A 277 19.55 12.04 -4.18
C GLN A 277 20.57 13.08 -4.65
N THR A 278 20.16 13.87 -5.64
CA THR A 278 20.95 14.96 -6.24
C THR A 278 20.39 16.33 -5.86
N SER A 279 19.16 16.37 -5.36
CA SER A 279 18.48 17.59 -4.94
C SER A 279 18.85 17.95 -3.50
N SER A 280 19.47 19.11 -3.32
CA SER A 280 19.66 19.79 -2.04
C SER A 280 18.51 20.76 -1.72
N LEU A 281 17.40 20.69 -2.48
CA LEU A 281 16.33 21.70 -2.46
C LEU A 281 15.85 22.04 -1.04
N VAL A 282 15.56 21.02 -0.21
CA VAL A 282 15.05 21.24 1.15
C VAL A 282 16.07 22.02 1.98
N GLN A 283 17.32 21.57 1.97
CA GLN A 283 18.40 22.20 2.72
C GLN A 283 18.72 23.62 2.21
N ASP A 284 18.70 23.83 0.89
CA ASP A 284 18.94 25.14 0.27
C ASP A 284 17.81 26.13 0.58
N ALA A 285 16.56 25.66 0.57
CA ALA A 285 15.40 26.43 0.97
C ALA A 285 15.46 26.79 2.46
N HIS A 286 15.79 25.83 3.32
CA HIS A 286 15.99 26.09 4.74
C HIS A 286 17.10 27.10 5.00
N LYS A 287 18.22 26.99 4.28
CA LYS A 287 19.32 27.98 4.34
C LYS A 287 18.90 29.37 3.86
N ALA A 288 17.97 29.45 2.91
CA ALA A 288 17.34 30.70 2.49
C ALA A 288 16.23 31.17 3.45
N GLY A 289 15.92 30.41 4.51
CA GLY A 289 14.87 30.70 5.49
C GLY A 289 13.47 30.46 4.96
N LEU A 290 13.29 29.53 4.01
CA LEU A 290 12.00 29.12 3.45
C LEU A 290 11.59 27.76 4.03
N GLU A 291 10.37 27.65 4.54
CA GLU A 291 9.73 26.34 4.81
C GLU A 291 9.48 25.61 3.49
N VAL A 292 9.54 24.28 3.50
CA VAL A 292 9.30 23.42 2.34
C VAL A 292 8.16 22.46 2.64
N PHE A 293 7.08 22.60 1.89
CA PHE A 293 5.96 21.69 1.90
C PHE A 293 5.99 20.82 0.64
N ALA A 294 5.77 19.52 0.78
CA ALA A 294 5.76 18.58 -0.34
C ALA A 294 4.31 18.17 -0.69
N SER A 295 3.97 18.12 -1.98
CA SER A 295 2.65 17.72 -2.47
C SER A 295 2.69 16.47 -3.35
N GLY A 296 1.52 15.87 -3.57
CA GLY A 296 1.35 14.70 -4.43
C GLY A 296 1.39 13.37 -3.68
N PHE A 297 1.09 13.38 -2.38
CA PHE A 297 0.96 12.17 -1.58
C PHE A 297 -0.46 11.62 -1.68
N ALA A 298 -0.56 10.40 -2.18
CA ALA A 298 -1.79 9.63 -2.27
C ALA A 298 -1.44 8.15 -2.14
N ASN A 299 -2.25 7.38 -1.42
CA ASN A 299 -1.98 5.96 -1.19
C ASN A 299 -2.46 5.09 -2.37
N ASP A 300 -3.34 5.63 -3.21
CA ASP A 300 -4.05 4.94 -4.29
C ASP A 300 -3.49 5.27 -5.68
N VAL A 301 -2.18 5.55 -5.75
CA VAL A 301 -1.44 5.82 -6.98
C VAL A 301 -0.17 4.97 -7.02
N ASP A 302 0.39 4.81 -8.21
CA ASP A 302 1.73 4.26 -8.36
C ASP A 302 2.75 5.14 -7.62
N ILE A 303 3.29 4.60 -6.53
CA ILE A 303 4.46 5.16 -5.84
C ILE A 303 5.73 4.47 -6.37
N ALA A 304 6.89 5.08 -6.14
CA ALA A 304 8.15 4.56 -6.64
C ALA A 304 8.37 3.09 -6.23
N HIS A 305 8.93 2.28 -7.14
CA HIS A 305 9.17 0.86 -6.87
C HIS A 305 10.09 0.61 -5.67
N ASP A 306 10.94 1.58 -5.32
CA ASP A 306 11.80 1.56 -4.12
C ASP A 306 11.03 1.45 -2.81
N TYR A 307 9.76 1.85 -2.78
CA TYR A 307 8.89 1.77 -1.61
C TYR A 307 8.05 0.51 -1.55
N SER A 308 8.11 -0.37 -2.55
CA SER A 308 7.34 -1.63 -2.57
C SER A 308 5.84 -1.44 -2.28
N TYR A 309 5.24 -0.38 -2.84
CA TYR A 309 3.84 0.03 -2.63
C TYR A 309 3.46 0.37 -1.16
N ASP A 310 4.43 0.58 -0.28
CA ASP A 310 4.19 1.00 1.11
C ASP A 310 4.14 2.53 1.24
N PRO A 311 2.96 3.15 1.46
CA PRO A 311 2.83 4.60 1.48
C PRO A 311 3.58 5.21 2.68
N VAL A 312 3.61 4.57 3.85
CA VAL A 312 4.36 5.08 5.01
C VAL A 312 5.86 5.16 4.70
N SER A 313 6.42 4.22 3.92
CA SER A 313 7.81 4.33 3.46
C SER A 313 8.04 5.54 2.57
N GLU A 314 7.07 5.88 1.72
CA GLU A 314 7.12 7.11 0.93
C GLU A 314 7.12 8.34 1.84
N TYR A 315 6.16 8.51 2.76
CA TYR A 315 6.15 9.68 3.65
C TYR A 315 7.45 9.84 4.44
N LEU A 316 7.95 8.75 5.04
CA LEU A 316 9.20 8.75 5.81
C LEU A 316 10.41 9.20 4.98
N SER A 317 10.43 8.96 3.67
CA SER A 317 11.54 9.40 2.83
C SER A 317 11.61 10.93 2.66
N PHE A 318 10.52 11.65 2.96
CA PHE A 318 10.47 13.12 2.93
C PHE A 318 10.55 13.75 4.33
N VAL A 319 10.09 13.05 5.37
CA VAL A 319 10.03 13.60 6.73
C VAL A 319 11.14 13.10 7.66
N ASP A 320 11.67 11.90 7.45
CA ASP A 320 12.65 11.27 8.35
C ASP A 320 13.62 10.33 7.60
N ASN A 321 14.31 10.85 6.60
CA ASN A 321 15.32 10.09 5.84
C ASN A 321 16.75 10.22 6.40
N GLY A 322 16.94 11.00 7.47
CA GLY A 322 18.23 11.29 8.09
C GLY A 322 19.07 12.40 7.44
N ASN A 323 18.70 12.89 6.25
CA ASN A 323 19.39 13.97 5.53
C ASN A 323 18.65 15.31 5.62
N PHE A 324 17.33 15.29 5.57
CA PHE A 324 16.44 16.46 5.69
C PHE A 324 15.06 16.04 6.20
N SER A 325 14.25 17.02 6.61
CA SER A 325 12.81 16.86 6.84
C SER A 325 12.09 18.01 6.13
N VAL A 326 11.09 17.72 5.30
CA VAL A 326 10.16 18.75 4.83
C VAL A 326 9.35 19.30 6.01
N ASP A 327 8.96 20.57 5.96
CA ASP A 327 8.18 21.24 7.00
C ASP A 327 6.70 20.81 7.01
N GLY A 328 6.24 20.16 5.94
CA GLY A 328 4.96 19.47 5.93
C GLY A 328 4.64 18.75 4.63
N VAL A 329 3.60 17.94 4.67
CA VAL A 329 3.13 17.12 3.54
C VAL A 329 1.65 17.41 3.27
N LEU A 330 1.34 17.70 2.00
CA LEU A 330 -0.01 17.85 1.48
C LEU A 330 -0.47 16.50 0.92
N SER A 331 -1.46 15.90 1.58
CA SER A 331 -1.89 14.52 1.36
C SER A 331 -3.39 14.39 1.18
N ASP A 332 -3.79 13.44 0.33
CA ASP A 332 -5.18 12.97 0.17
C ASP A 332 -5.60 12.00 1.29
N PHE A 333 -4.62 11.42 2.00
CA PHE A 333 -4.76 10.41 3.05
C PHE A 333 -4.05 10.88 4.33
N PRO A 334 -4.61 11.89 5.02
CA PRO A 334 -3.96 12.50 6.19
C PRO A 334 -3.72 11.52 7.34
N ILE A 335 -4.45 10.39 7.41
CA ILE A 335 -4.21 9.31 8.37
C ILE A 335 -2.81 8.70 8.21
N THR A 336 -2.38 8.42 6.98
CA THR A 336 -1.06 7.82 6.71
C THR A 336 0.06 8.82 6.96
N ALA A 337 -0.15 10.09 6.58
CA ALA A 337 0.78 11.17 6.91
C ALA A 337 0.95 11.32 8.43
N SER A 338 -0.16 11.28 9.17
CA SER A 338 -0.19 11.37 10.64
C SER A 338 0.54 10.22 11.30
N ALA A 339 0.22 8.98 10.92
CA ALA A 339 0.90 7.80 11.43
C ALA A 339 2.40 7.84 11.09
N SER A 340 2.76 8.29 9.88
CA SER A 340 4.17 8.39 9.47
C SER A 340 4.96 9.35 10.36
N VAL A 341 4.43 10.55 10.59
CA VAL A 341 5.08 11.59 11.42
C VAL A 341 5.13 11.19 12.90
N ASP A 342 4.02 10.73 13.47
CA ASP A 342 3.93 10.52 14.92
C ASP A 342 4.37 9.11 15.36
N CYS A 343 4.04 8.07 14.59
CA CYS A 343 4.23 6.68 14.99
C CYS A 343 5.44 6.00 14.33
N PHE A 344 5.84 6.41 13.14
CA PHE A 344 6.89 5.69 12.39
C PHE A 344 8.19 6.45 12.22
N SER A 345 8.20 7.75 12.53
CA SER A 345 9.42 8.55 12.48
C SER A 345 10.33 8.29 13.66
N HIS A 346 11.62 8.50 13.42
CA HIS A 346 12.74 8.32 14.33
C HIS A 346 12.83 6.92 14.94
N MET A 347 12.26 5.92 14.26
CA MET A 347 12.39 4.53 14.66
C MET A 347 13.72 3.95 14.20
N GLY A 348 14.54 3.54 15.15
CA GLY A 348 15.74 2.75 14.85
C GLY A 348 15.38 1.38 14.28
N ARG A 349 16.25 0.80 13.44
CA ARG A 349 16.08 -0.59 12.93
C ARG A 349 15.94 -1.64 14.04
N ASN A 350 16.47 -1.35 15.23
CA ASN A 350 16.41 -2.20 16.41
C ASN A 350 15.36 -1.70 17.43
N ALA A 351 14.35 -0.93 17.00
CA ALA A 351 13.26 -0.50 17.86
C ALA A 351 12.60 -1.70 18.55
N THR A 352 12.25 -1.51 19.82
CA THR A 352 11.64 -2.55 20.65
C THR A 352 10.28 -2.96 20.07
N LYS A 353 10.03 -4.27 20.02
CA LYS A 353 8.72 -4.83 19.64
C LYS A 353 7.68 -4.33 20.65
N GLN A 354 6.59 -3.72 20.17
CA GLN A 354 5.51 -3.19 21.01
C GLN A 354 4.33 -4.17 21.12
N VAL A 355 4.12 -4.98 20.09
CA VAL A 355 3.10 -6.03 20.06
C VAL A 355 3.74 -7.39 19.74
N ASP A 356 3.15 -8.46 20.28
CA ASP A 356 3.64 -9.82 20.08
C ASP A 356 2.75 -10.58 19.08
N PHE A 357 3.10 -10.50 17.80
CA PHE A 357 2.54 -11.33 16.72
C PHE A 357 3.65 -11.79 15.78
N LEU A 358 3.49 -12.93 15.11
CA LEU A 358 4.49 -13.45 14.17
C LEU A 358 4.38 -12.79 12.79
N VAL A 359 5.50 -12.24 12.29
CA VAL A 359 5.62 -11.85 10.89
C VAL A 359 6.15 -13.04 10.10
N MET A 360 5.27 -13.68 9.33
CA MET A 360 5.61 -14.80 8.46
C MET A 360 5.70 -14.32 7.00
N SER A 361 6.76 -14.67 6.30
CA SER A 361 6.81 -14.41 4.85
C SER A 361 5.82 -15.30 4.10
N LYS A 362 5.46 -14.91 2.87
CA LYS A 362 4.81 -15.77 1.88
C LYS A 362 5.78 -16.01 0.72
N ASN A 363 6.42 -17.16 0.71
CA ASN A 363 7.49 -17.55 -0.19
C ASN A 363 8.67 -16.56 -0.25
N GLY A 364 9.05 -16.01 0.92
CA GLY A 364 10.02 -14.91 1.05
C GLY A 364 9.37 -13.53 0.84
N ALA A 365 10.17 -12.52 0.48
CA ALA A 365 9.66 -11.21 0.08
C ALA A 365 9.19 -11.23 -1.39
N SER A 366 8.16 -12.04 -1.67
CA SER A 366 7.66 -12.30 -3.04
C SER A 366 7.00 -11.09 -3.70
N GLY A 367 6.75 -10.02 -2.93
CA GLY A 367 6.38 -8.70 -3.42
C GLY A 367 7.51 -7.95 -4.12
N ASP A 368 8.76 -8.26 -3.76
CA ASP A 368 9.96 -7.56 -4.25
C ASP A 368 10.79 -8.39 -5.24
N TYR A 369 10.76 -9.72 -5.10
CA TYR A 369 11.56 -10.68 -5.87
C TYR A 369 10.71 -11.88 -6.30
N PRO A 370 11.12 -12.65 -7.33
CA PRO A 370 10.51 -13.94 -7.63
C PRO A 370 10.46 -14.83 -6.39
N ALA A 371 9.27 -15.39 -6.12
CA ALA A 371 8.99 -16.22 -4.96
C ALA A 371 9.92 -17.43 -4.84
N CYS A 372 10.17 -17.88 -3.62
CA CYS A 372 11.01 -19.05 -3.29
C CYS A 372 12.48 -18.96 -3.79
N THR A 373 12.97 -17.77 -4.10
CA THR A 373 14.37 -17.56 -4.47
C THR A 373 15.26 -17.20 -3.29
N ASN A 374 16.56 -17.45 -3.43
CA ASN A 374 17.57 -16.99 -2.46
C ASN A 374 17.45 -15.49 -2.14
N LEU A 375 17.18 -14.64 -3.12
CA LEU A 375 17.04 -13.18 -2.91
C LEU A 375 15.76 -12.84 -2.16
N ALA A 376 14.62 -13.47 -2.50
CA ALA A 376 13.37 -13.28 -1.78
C ALA A 376 13.50 -13.65 -0.29
N TYR A 377 14.18 -14.75 0.02
CA TYR A 377 14.41 -15.17 1.41
C TYR A 377 15.39 -14.27 2.16
N GLN A 378 16.50 -13.88 1.52
CA GLN A 378 17.45 -12.94 2.11
C GLN A 378 16.80 -11.59 2.41
N LYS A 379 15.95 -11.10 1.50
CA LYS A 379 15.17 -9.87 1.70
C LYS A 379 14.17 -10.02 2.86
N ALA A 380 13.41 -11.11 2.92
CA ALA A 380 12.47 -11.36 4.02
C ALA A 380 13.17 -11.38 5.40
N ILE A 381 14.33 -12.03 5.50
CA ILE A 381 15.14 -12.04 6.75
C ILE A 381 15.61 -10.64 7.09
N LYS A 382 16.14 -9.90 6.11
CA LYS A 382 16.63 -8.52 6.29
C LYS A 382 15.51 -7.56 6.69
N ASP A 383 14.32 -7.77 6.15
CA ASP A 383 13.12 -6.98 6.42
C ASP A 383 12.50 -7.28 7.79
N GLY A 384 12.98 -8.32 8.48
CA GLY A 384 12.60 -8.62 9.85
C GLY A 384 11.43 -9.58 9.98
N ALA A 385 11.24 -10.49 9.02
CA ALA A 385 10.38 -11.66 9.21
C ALA A 385 10.82 -12.45 10.45
N ASP A 386 9.87 -12.85 11.29
CA ASP A 386 10.11 -13.75 12.42
C ASP A 386 10.18 -15.22 11.91
N VAL A 387 9.50 -15.53 10.81
CA VAL A 387 9.44 -16.86 10.17
C VAL A 387 9.51 -16.70 8.65
N ILE A 388 10.31 -17.55 7.99
CA ILE A 388 10.24 -17.70 6.53
C ILE A 388 9.62 -19.04 6.16
N ASP A 389 8.87 -19.05 5.05
CA ASP A 389 8.10 -20.20 4.59
C ASP A 389 8.65 -20.81 3.30
N CYS A 390 8.44 -22.11 3.14
CA CYS A 390 8.75 -22.85 1.91
C CYS A 390 7.54 -23.69 1.52
N SER A 391 6.90 -23.32 0.42
CA SER A 391 5.92 -24.18 -0.24
C SER A 391 6.68 -25.29 -0.97
N VAL A 392 6.69 -26.51 -0.42
CA VAL A 392 7.51 -27.61 -0.93
C VAL A 392 6.85 -28.25 -2.14
N GLN A 393 7.62 -28.38 -3.21
CA GLN A 393 7.29 -29.16 -4.40
C GLN A 393 8.33 -30.24 -4.63
N MET A 394 7.96 -31.25 -5.41
CA MET A 394 8.84 -32.38 -5.75
C MET A 394 9.22 -32.32 -7.23
N SER A 395 10.51 -32.52 -7.52
CA SER A 395 10.99 -32.82 -8.87
C SER A 395 10.73 -34.27 -9.25
N SER A 396 10.83 -34.60 -10.54
CA SER A 396 10.60 -35.96 -11.06
C SER A 396 11.60 -37.00 -10.53
N ASP A 397 12.81 -36.57 -10.15
CA ASP A 397 13.87 -37.36 -9.52
C ASP A 397 13.81 -37.35 -7.98
N GLY A 398 12.73 -36.83 -7.39
CA GLY A 398 12.45 -36.93 -5.96
C GLY A 398 13.18 -35.92 -5.08
N LYS A 399 13.68 -34.81 -5.63
CA LYS A 399 14.27 -33.72 -4.85
C LYS A 399 13.18 -32.77 -4.35
N PRO A 400 13.07 -32.51 -3.03
CA PRO A 400 12.20 -31.46 -2.50
C PRO A 400 12.83 -30.08 -2.65
N PHE A 401 12.04 -29.11 -3.11
CA PHE A 401 12.47 -27.72 -3.30
C PHE A 401 11.33 -26.72 -3.06
N CYS A 402 11.67 -25.46 -2.85
CA CYS A 402 10.69 -24.39 -2.63
C CYS A 402 10.18 -23.84 -3.95
N SER A 403 8.86 -23.85 -4.16
CA SER A 403 8.17 -23.17 -5.28
C SER A 403 6.76 -22.81 -4.86
N SER A 404 6.34 -21.57 -5.15
CA SER A 404 5.01 -21.06 -4.77
C SER A 404 3.85 -21.68 -5.55
N SER A 405 4.13 -22.50 -6.56
CA SER A 405 3.16 -23.24 -7.37
C SER A 405 3.75 -24.57 -7.81
N ILE A 406 2.88 -25.58 -7.96
CA ILE A 406 3.22 -26.87 -8.58
C ILE A 406 3.30 -26.77 -10.11
N ASP A 407 2.66 -25.76 -10.72
CA ASP A 407 2.86 -25.39 -12.13
C ASP A 407 3.96 -24.34 -12.24
N LEU A 408 5.06 -24.71 -12.90
CA LEU A 408 6.23 -23.87 -13.12
C LEU A 408 5.94 -22.69 -14.06
N GLY A 409 4.88 -22.75 -14.87
CA GLY A 409 4.43 -21.65 -15.71
C GLY A 409 4.05 -20.40 -14.92
N ASN A 410 3.66 -20.56 -13.66
CA ASN A 410 3.25 -19.47 -12.78
C ASN A 410 4.42 -18.83 -12.01
N THR A 411 5.57 -19.50 -11.95
CA THR A 411 6.71 -19.09 -11.08
C THR A 411 8.01 -18.90 -11.84
N THR A 412 8.06 -19.29 -13.11
CA THR A 412 9.26 -19.26 -13.94
C THR A 412 8.94 -18.90 -15.38
N MET A 413 9.99 -18.66 -16.17
CA MET A 413 9.89 -18.49 -17.62
C MET A 413 9.92 -19.83 -18.39
N VAL A 414 9.48 -20.93 -17.78
CA VAL A 414 9.55 -22.29 -18.38
C VAL A 414 8.89 -22.38 -19.76
N THR A 415 7.83 -21.60 -20.01
CA THR A 415 7.14 -21.54 -21.30
C THR A 415 8.02 -20.99 -22.45
N GLN A 416 9.11 -20.30 -22.12
CA GLN A 416 10.11 -19.78 -23.05
C GLN A 416 11.27 -20.75 -23.30
N THR A 417 11.22 -21.95 -22.70
CA THR A 417 12.25 -22.99 -22.82
C THR A 417 11.76 -24.17 -23.66
N PRO A 418 12.64 -25.11 -24.05
CA PRO A 418 12.22 -26.36 -24.70
C PRO A 418 11.25 -27.21 -23.86
N PHE A 419 11.19 -27.00 -22.54
CA PHE A 419 10.30 -27.75 -21.65
C PHE A 419 8.82 -27.44 -21.86
N ARG A 420 8.47 -26.38 -22.61
CA ARG A 420 7.07 -26.09 -22.99
C ARG A 420 6.35 -27.27 -23.66
N ASN A 421 7.11 -28.16 -24.31
CA ASN A 421 6.58 -29.36 -24.96
C ASN A 421 6.24 -30.49 -23.97
N ARG A 422 6.56 -30.33 -22.68
CA ARG A 422 6.20 -31.25 -21.59
C ARG A 422 4.95 -30.80 -20.83
N SER A 423 4.16 -29.89 -21.41
CA SER A 423 2.90 -29.50 -20.82
C SER A 423 1.92 -30.68 -20.83
N GLU A 424 1.25 -30.91 -19.72
CA GLU A 424 0.24 -31.95 -19.55
C GLU A 424 -0.95 -31.43 -18.74
N THR A 425 -2.11 -32.08 -18.90
CA THR A 425 -3.29 -31.81 -18.09
C THR A 425 -3.36 -32.83 -16.97
N VAL A 426 -3.44 -32.35 -15.73
CA VAL A 426 -3.60 -33.18 -14.53
C VAL A 426 -4.89 -32.74 -13.85
N PRO A 427 -6.03 -33.42 -14.11
CA PRO A 427 -7.35 -32.99 -13.63
C PRO A 427 -7.44 -32.84 -12.10
N GLU A 428 -6.66 -33.61 -11.35
CA GLU A 428 -6.57 -33.52 -9.89
C GLU A 428 -5.94 -32.20 -9.40
N ILE A 429 -5.24 -31.47 -10.26
CA ILE A 429 -4.55 -30.21 -9.92
C ILE A 429 -5.17 -29.03 -10.69
N SER A 430 -5.34 -29.16 -12.02
CA SER A 430 -5.86 -28.10 -12.88
C SER A 430 -6.54 -28.67 -14.11
N SER A 431 -7.62 -28.02 -14.54
CA SER A 431 -8.31 -28.29 -15.80
C SER A 431 -7.55 -27.79 -17.03
N VAL A 432 -6.54 -26.93 -16.84
CA VAL A 432 -5.70 -26.36 -17.90
C VAL A 432 -4.36 -27.09 -17.92
N GLY A 433 -3.81 -27.29 -19.13
CA GLY A 433 -2.48 -27.86 -19.28
C GLY A 433 -1.41 -26.95 -18.66
N GLY A 434 -0.55 -27.53 -17.83
CA GLY A 434 0.52 -26.84 -17.10
C GLY A 434 1.85 -27.55 -17.30
N ILE A 435 2.94 -26.98 -16.78
CA ILE A 435 4.25 -27.65 -16.75
C ILE A 435 4.60 -27.91 -15.29
N TYR A 436 4.27 -29.11 -14.83
CA TYR A 436 4.32 -29.43 -13.40
C TYR A 436 5.74 -29.73 -12.92
N THR A 437 6.03 -29.41 -11.65
CA THR A 437 7.35 -29.65 -11.05
C THR A 437 7.80 -31.12 -11.14
N PHE A 438 6.87 -32.06 -10.96
CA PHE A 438 7.14 -33.50 -11.02
C PHE A 438 7.35 -34.04 -12.44
N SER A 439 7.29 -33.20 -13.48
CA SER A 439 7.61 -33.55 -14.87
C SER A 439 9.07 -33.27 -15.25
N LEU A 440 9.81 -32.52 -14.42
CA LEU A 440 11.19 -32.11 -14.65
C LEU A 440 12.10 -32.60 -13.52
N THR A 441 13.33 -32.97 -13.85
CA THR A 441 14.37 -33.30 -12.86
C THR A 441 14.86 -32.03 -12.14
N TRP A 442 15.43 -32.16 -10.95
CA TRP A 442 16.00 -31.00 -10.24
C TRP A 442 17.06 -30.25 -11.06
N PRO A 443 18.02 -30.91 -11.75
CA PRO A 443 18.96 -30.22 -12.63
C PRO A 443 18.28 -29.43 -13.76
N GLU A 444 17.18 -29.95 -14.34
CA GLU A 444 16.40 -29.22 -15.35
C GLU A 444 15.73 -27.98 -14.73
N ILE A 445 15.12 -28.12 -13.55
CA ILE A 445 14.47 -27.00 -12.83
C ILE A 445 15.48 -25.91 -12.47
N GLN A 446 16.69 -26.28 -12.06
CA GLN A 446 17.76 -25.31 -11.74
C GLN A 446 18.21 -24.47 -12.96
N THR A 447 17.89 -24.89 -14.19
CA THR A 447 18.15 -24.08 -15.40
C THR A 447 17.09 -23.01 -15.67
N LEU A 448 15.94 -23.10 -15.01
CA LEU A 448 14.82 -22.19 -15.25
C LEU A 448 15.13 -20.81 -14.67
N THR A 449 14.65 -19.77 -15.37
CA THR A 449 14.68 -18.39 -14.89
C THR A 449 13.42 -18.14 -14.05
N PRO A 450 13.53 -17.81 -12.75
CA PRO A 450 12.39 -17.43 -11.93
C PRO A 450 11.66 -16.19 -12.49
N ALA A 451 10.38 -16.04 -12.18
CA ALA A 451 9.58 -14.90 -12.60
C ALA A 451 8.74 -14.37 -11.43
N ILE A 452 8.75 -13.06 -11.23
CA ILE A 452 7.94 -12.41 -10.21
C ILE A 452 6.45 -12.42 -10.61
N SER A 453 5.58 -12.72 -9.65
CA SER A 453 4.13 -12.63 -9.85
C SER A 453 3.71 -11.17 -9.98
N ASN A 454 2.67 -10.90 -10.76
CA ASN A 454 2.07 -9.56 -10.89
C ASN A 454 0.54 -9.68 -10.85
N PRO A 455 -0.04 -9.98 -9.68
CA PRO A 455 -1.46 -10.35 -9.57
C PRO A 455 -2.42 -9.26 -10.08
N TYR A 456 -2.01 -8.00 -10.00
CA TYR A 456 -2.85 -6.84 -10.37
C TYR A 456 -2.55 -6.24 -11.75
N ARG A 457 -1.69 -6.87 -12.56
CA ARG A 457 -1.30 -6.35 -13.88
C ARG A 457 -2.48 -6.24 -14.86
N GLY A 458 -3.36 -7.24 -14.87
CA GLY A 458 -4.48 -7.31 -15.83
C GLY A 458 -5.60 -6.31 -15.57
N GLY A 459 -5.89 -6.02 -14.30
CA GLY A 459 -6.98 -5.13 -13.89
C GLY A 459 -6.54 -3.69 -13.64
N TYR A 460 -5.36 -3.50 -13.04
CA TYR A 460 -4.92 -2.20 -12.50
C TYR A 460 -3.60 -1.72 -13.08
N ARG A 461 -2.98 -2.51 -13.98
CA ARG A 461 -1.66 -2.21 -14.59
C ARG A 461 -0.50 -2.06 -13.60
N LEU A 462 -0.71 -2.46 -12.35
CA LEU A 462 0.34 -2.49 -11.33
C LEU A 462 1.37 -3.57 -11.65
N SER A 463 2.64 -3.19 -11.59
CA SER A 463 3.77 -4.10 -11.79
C SER A 463 4.65 -4.09 -10.56
N ARG A 464 4.94 -5.27 -10.00
CA ARG A 464 6.01 -5.44 -9.01
C ARG A 464 7.36 -5.13 -9.63
N ASN A 465 8.38 -5.02 -8.77
CA ASN A 465 9.74 -4.59 -9.07
C ASN A 465 10.26 -5.04 -10.46
N PRO A 466 10.19 -4.17 -11.49
CA PRO A 466 10.55 -4.56 -12.86
C PRO A 466 12.03 -4.89 -13.06
N LYS A 467 12.93 -4.29 -12.28
CA LYS A 467 14.39 -4.56 -12.33
C LYS A 467 14.73 -5.95 -11.81
N GLU A 468 14.00 -6.43 -10.81
CA GLU A 468 14.26 -7.71 -10.15
C GLU A 468 13.33 -8.83 -10.60
N ARG A 469 12.52 -8.59 -11.64
CA ARG A 469 11.44 -9.48 -12.10
C ARG A 469 11.86 -10.93 -12.43
N ASN A 470 13.15 -11.16 -12.68
CA ASN A 470 13.71 -12.46 -13.04
C ASN A 470 14.94 -12.84 -12.19
N SER A 471 15.18 -12.12 -11.11
CA SER A 471 16.38 -12.28 -10.29
C SER A 471 16.28 -13.46 -9.32
N GLY A 472 17.45 -13.96 -8.91
CA GLY A 472 17.56 -15.03 -7.92
C GLY A 472 17.50 -16.44 -8.51
N LYS A 473 17.55 -17.43 -7.63
CA LYS A 473 17.52 -18.86 -7.95
C LYS A 473 16.62 -19.59 -6.97
N LEU A 474 15.79 -20.51 -7.46
CA LEU A 474 15.00 -21.40 -6.62
C LEU A 474 15.92 -22.23 -5.73
N LEU A 475 15.50 -22.45 -4.49
CA LEU A 475 16.26 -23.22 -3.51
C LEU A 475 15.69 -24.63 -3.37
N SER A 476 16.58 -25.62 -3.29
CA SER A 476 16.19 -26.90 -2.71
C SER A 476 15.81 -26.71 -1.23
N LEU A 477 15.01 -27.63 -0.69
CA LEU A 477 14.58 -27.54 0.70
C LEU A 477 15.78 -27.52 1.67
N SER A 478 16.85 -28.26 1.35
CA SER A 478 18.08 -28.26 2.14
C SER A 478 18.79 -26.90 2.14
N GLU A 479 18.88 -26.23 0.98
CA GLU A 479 19.49 -24.90 0.87
C GLU A 479 18.67 -23.85 1.63
N PHE A 480 17.33 -23.92 1.54
CA PHE A 480 16.43 -23.07 2.31
C PHE A 480 16.62 -23.26 3.82
N LEU A 481 16.66 -24.51 4.29
CA LEU A 481 16.84 -24.84 5.70
C LEU A 481 18.22 -24.41 6.22
N ASN A 482 19.28 -24.55 5.44
CA ASN A 482 20.60 -24.04 5.81
C ASN A 482 20.62 -22.51 5.89
N LEU A 483 20.00 -21.82 4.91
CA LEU A 483 19.85 -20.37 4.94
C LEU A 483 19.10 -19.88 6.18
N ALA A 484 18.04 -20.59 6.58
CA ALA A 484 17.30 -20.26 7.80
C ALA A 484 18.14 -20.51 9.07
N LYS A 485 18.90 -21.61 9.11
CA LYS A 485 19.76 -22.01 10.23
C LYS A 485 20.90 -21.03 10.47
N ASP A 486 21.43 -20.42 9.41
CA ASP A 486 22.50 -19.43 9.48
C ASP A 486 22.00 -18.05 9.95
N SER A 487 20.69 -17.83 10.01
CA SER A 487 20.08 -16.59 10.49
C SER A 487 19.94 -16.56 12.01
N THR A 488 20.30 -15.44 12.62
CA THR A 488 20.11 -15.20 14.07
C THR A 488 18.82 -14.46 14.39
N SER A 489 18.11 -13.93 13.39
CA SER A 489 16.87 -13.17 13.59
C SER A 489 15.60 -14.02 13.48
N LEU A 490 15.68 -15.19 12.83
CA LEU A 490 14.53 -16.06 12.64
C LEU A 490 14.21 -16.86 13.89
N SER A 491 12.92 -16.89 14.23
CA SER A 491 12.35 -17.73 15.28
C SER A 491 11.88 -19.09 14.77
N GLY A 492 11.63 -19.22 13.46
CA GLY A 492 11.18 -20.48 12.88
C GLY A 492 11.15 -20.52 11.36
N VAL A 493 10.80 -21.70 10.84
CA VAL A 493 10.49 -21.97 9.44
C VAL A 493 9.12 -22.61 9.33
N LEU A 494 8.38 -22.26 8.27
CA LEU A 494 7.07 -22.83 7.94
C LEU A 494 7.18 -23.64 6.63
N ILE A 495 6.94 -24.94 6.68
CA ILE A 495 7.03 -25.82 5.51
C ILE A 495 5.63 -26.22 5.11
N SER A 496 5.16 -25.74 3.96
CA SER A 496 3.83 -26.10 3.42
C SER A 496 3.94 -27.32 2.52
N VAL A 497 3.10 -28.32 2.76
CA VAL A 497 3.02 -29.56 1.98
C VAL A 497 1.60 -29.73 1.46
N GLU A 498 1.46 -29.72 0.14
CA GLU A 498 0.18 -29.90 -0.56
C GLU A 498 0.28 -31.04 -1.58
N ASN A 499 -0.86 -31.51 -2.10
CA ASN A 499 -0.95 -32.53 -3.15
C ASN A 499 -0.28 -33.88 -2.81
N ALA A 500 -0.08 -34.20 -1.53
CA ALA A 500 0.67 -35.37 -1.10
C ALA A 500 0.06 -36.70 -1.58
N ALA A 501 -1.27 -36.83 -1.55
CA ALA A 501 -1.98 -38.02 -2.03
C ALA A 501 -1.73 -38.27 -3.53
N TYR A 502 -1.86 -37.22 -4.35
CA TYR A 502 -1.57 -37.28 -5.78
C TYR A 502 -0.12 -37.67 -6.05
N LEU A 503 0.84 -37.06 -5.36
CA LEU A 503 2.26 -37.36 -5.53
C LEU A 503 2.58 -38.82 -5.20
N ARG A 504 1.99 -39.38 -4.12
CA ARG A 504 2.18 -40.78 -3.74
C ARG A 504 1.55 -41.76 -4.71
N GLU A 505 0.30 -41.54 -5.09
CA GLU A 505 -0.45 -42.50 -5.93
C GLU A 505 -0.05 -42.45 -7.39
N LYS A 506 0.10 -41.24 -7.95
CA LYS A 506 0.24 -41.03 -9.40
C LYS A 506 1.69 -40.84 -9.82
N GLN A 507 2.52 -40.26 -8.95
CA GLN A 507 3.91 -39.95 -9.27
C GLN A 507 4.92 -40.85 -8.56
N GLY A 508 4.52 -41.61 -7.55
CA GLY A 508 5.42 -42.44 -6.75
C GLY A 508 6.41 -41.62 -5.92
N LEU A 509 6.04 -40.38 -5.60
CA LEU A 509 6.87 -39.42 -4.84
C LEU A 509 6.27 -39.22 -3.45
N ASP A 510 7.07 -39.51 -2.42
CA ASP A 510 6.66 -39.31 -1.02
C ASP A 510 7.21 -38.00 -0.47
N VAL A 511 6.42 -36.92 -0.64
CA VAL A 511 6.80 -35.58 -0.18
C VAL A 511 6.96 -35.50 1.34
N VAL A 512 6.13 -36.21 2.12
CA VAL A 512 6.22 -36.22 3.59
C VAL A 512 7.56 -36.82 4.02
N LYS A 513 7.91 -37.98 3.45
CA LYS A 513 9.20 -38.61 3.72
C LYS A 513 10.37 -37.72 3.28
N ALA A 514 10.30 -37.13 2.08
CA ALA A 514 11.35 -36.27 1.56
C ALA A 514 11.61 -35.04 2.46
N VAL A 515 10.55 -34.43 3.00
CA VAL A 515 10.65 -33.31 3.94
C VAL A 515 11.27 -33.76 5.27
N LEU A 516 10.80 -34.87 5.86
CA LEU A 516 11.33 -35.42 7.11
C LEU A 516 12.82 -35.80 7.01
N ASP A 517 13.20 -36.45 5.90
CA ASP A 517 14.59 -36.81 5.61
C ASP A 517 15.44 -35.54 5.52
N THR A 518 15.00 -34.54 4.75
CA THR A 518 15.76 -33.29 4.56
C THR A 518 15.93 -32.52 5.89
N LEU A 519 14.88 -32.47 6.72
CA LEU A 519 14.96 -31.87 8.07
C LEU A 519 15.96 -32.61 8.96
N THR A 520 16.00 -33.94 8.88
CA THR A 520 16.95 -34.78 9.61
C THR A 520 18.38 -34.54 9.12
N GLU A 521 18.60 -34.53 7.81
CA GLU A 521 19.90 -34.30 7.17
C GLU A 521 20.49 -32.91 7.49
N THR A 522 19.64 -31.89 7.59
CA THR A 522 20.04 -30.51 7.92
C THR A 522 20.14 -30.25 9.43
N GLY A 523 19.76 -31.24 10.25
CA GLY A 523 19.90 -31.25 11.70
C GLY A 523 18.79 -30.54 12.48
N TYR A 524 17.62 -30.30 11.87
CA TYR A 524 16.47 -29.65 12.53
C TYR A 524 15.76 -30.54 13.56
N ASN A 525 16.09 -31.83 13.63
CA ASN A 525 15.63 -32.73 14.68
C ASN A 525 16.24 -32.43 16.07
N ASN A 526 17.40 -31.76 16.12
CA ASN A 526 18.16 -31.50 17.35
C ASN A 526 18.23 -30.00 17.71
N ILE A 527 17.75 -29.11 16.83
CA ILE A 527 17.78 -27.67 17.03
C ILE A 527 16.58 -27.25 17.88
N THR A 528 16.82 -26.51 18.95
CA THR A 528 15.77 -25.99 19.85
C THR A 528 15.51 -24.49 19.64
N THR A 529 16.40 -23.78 18.95
CA THR A 529 16.33 -22.32 18.77
C THR A 529 15.43 -21.89 17.62
N THR A 530 15.28 -22.73 16.59
CA THR A 530 14.48 -22.45 15.39
C THR A 530 13.32 -23.43 15.33
N LYS A 531 12.09 -22.92 15.48
CA LYS A 531 10.87 -23.73 15.43
C LYS A 531 10.60 -24.22 14.01
N VAL A 532 10.22 -25.48 13.86
CA VAL A 532 9.72 -26.02 12.57
C VAL A 532 8.22 -26.17 12.67
N MET A 533 7.53 -25.52 11.74
CA MET A 533 6.08 -25.60 11.55
C MET A 533 5.79 -26.29 10.24
N ILE A 534 4.90 -27.27 10.24
CA ILE A 534 4.42 -27.98 9.05
C ILE A 534 2.99 -27.53 8.78
N GLN A 535 2.75 -26.97 7.60
CA GLN A 535 1.44 -26.52 7.16
C GLN A 535 0.88 -27.43 6.06
N SER A 536 -0.43 -27.66 6.08
CA SER A 536 -1.15 -28.30 4.98
C SER A 536 -2.64 -27.93 5.03
N THR A 537 -3.31 -27.93 3.89
CA THR A 537 -4.79 -27.93 3.85
C THR A 537 -5.36 -29.33 4.14
N ASN A 538 -4.51 -30.37 4.14
CA ASN A 538 -4.92 -31.76 4.36
C ASN A 538 -4.60 -32.25 5.78
N SER A 539 -5.64 -32.60 6.55
CA SER A 539 -5.49 -33.15 7.91
C SER A 539 -4.69 -34.45 7.91
N SER A 540 -4.88 -35.29 6.89
CA SER A 540 -4.16 -36.55 6.70
C SER A 540 -2.63 -36.37 6.59
N VAL A 541 -2.16 -35.28 5.99
CA VAL A 541 -0.74 -34.91 5.89
C VAL A 541 -0.18 -34.56 7.26
N LEU A 542 -0.88 -33.70 8.01
CA LEU A 542 -0.45 -33.27 9.34
C LEU A 542 -0.41 -34.43 10.34
N VAL A 543 -1.38 -35.35 10.28
CA VAL A 543 -1.39 -36.59 11.07
C VAL A 543 -0.17 -37.45 10.77
N ASP A 544 0.23 -37.59 9.48
CA ASP A 544 1.40 -38.37 9.10
C ASP A 544 2.70 -37.75 9.65
N PHE A 545 2.86 -36.43 9.54
CA PHE A 545 3.99 -35.72 10.16
C PHE A 545 4.01 -35.84 11.69
N LYS A 546 2.86 -35.73 12.35
CA LYS A 546 2.73 -35.83 13.82
C LYS A 546 3.09 -37.22 14.35
N LYS A 547 2.86 -38.28 13.58
CA LYS A 547 3.27 -39.66 13.93
C LYS A 547 4.78 -39.87 13.87
N GLN A 548 5.47 -39.12 13.01
CA GLN A 548 6.89 -39.34 12.69
C GLN A 548 7.82 -38.27 13.28
N SER A 549 7.27 -37.18 13.82
CA SER A 549 8.05 -36.04 14.30
C SER A 549 7.39 -35.32 15.48
N LYS A 550 8.12 -34.35 16.06
CA LYS A 550 7.62 -33.45 17.12
C LYS A 550 7.45 -32.02 16.64
N TYR A 551 7.44 -31.81 15.32
CA TYR A 551 7.28 -30.48 14.74
C TYR A 551 5.87 -29.95 15.00
N GLU A 552 5.75 -28.63 15.05
CA GLU A 552 4.45 -27.99 15.17
C GLU A 552 3.66 -28.21 13.88
N THR A 553 2.38 -28.50 13.97
CA THR A 553 1.50 -28.70 12.82
C THR A 553 0.47 -27.57 12.75
N VAL A 554 0.29 -27.01 11.57
CA VAL A 554 -0.53 -25.83 11.31
C VAL A 554 -1.55 -26.20 10.24
N TYR A 555 -2.83 -26.17 10.59
CA TYR A 555 -3.90 -26.47 9.63
C TYR A 555 -4.29 -25.23 8.86
N LYS A 556 -4.30 -25.30 7.53
CA LYS A 556 -4.75 -24.19 6.68
C LYS A 556 -6.19 -24.45 6.22
N VAL A 557 -7.10 -23.58 6.63
CA VAL A 557 -8.46 -23.56 6.09
C VAL A 557 -8.42 -22.78 4.77
N GLU A 558 -8.56 -23.50 3.66
CA GLU A 558 -8.50 -22.91 2.32
C GLU A 558 -9.77 -22.11 1.97
N GLU A 559 -10.93 -22.59 2.42
CA GLU A 559 -12.20 -21.95 2.11
C GLU A 559 -12.44 -20.66 2.92
N THR A 560 -13.17 -19.73 2.30
CA THR A 560 -13.66 -18.54 2.99
C THR A 560 -14.88 -18.90 3.81
N ILE A 561 -14.80 -18.71 5.12
CA ILE A 561 -15.82 -19.15 6.08
C ILE A 561 -16.32 -17.98 6.92
N ARG A 562 -17.61 -17.99 7.28
CA ARG A 562 -18.18 -16.98 8.19
C ARG A 562 -18.21 -17.41 9.65
N ASP A 563 -18.12 -18.71 9.91
CA ASP A 563 -18.12 -19.31 11.24
C ASP A 563 -17.48 -20.70 11.19
N ILE A 564 -17.13 -21.24 12.35
CA ILE A 564 -16.56 -22.58 12.52
C ILE A 564 -17.21 -23.26 13.73
N LEU A 565 -17.65 -24.51 13.57
CA LEU A 565 -18.30 -25.27 14.64
C LEU A 565 -17.28 -25.75 15.68
N ASP A 566 -17.73 -25.87 16.93
CA ASP A 566 -16.87 -26.36 18.03
C ASP A 566 -16.41 -27.82 17.79
N SER A 567 -17.23 -28.64 17.13
CA SER A 567 -16.86 -30.00 16.71
C SER A 567 -15.63 -29.98 15.79
N ALA A 568 -15.66 -29.14 14.76
CA ALA A 568 -14.54 -28.97 13.84
C ALA A 568 -13.28 -28.48 14.55
N ILE A 569 -13.41 -27.56 15.51
CA ILE A 569 -12.26 -27.07 16.30
C ILE A 569 -11.64 -28.20 17.14
N GLU A 570 -12.45 -29.04 17.77
CA GLU A 570 -11.93 -30.17 18.55
C GLU A 570 -11.24 -31.20 17.64
N ASP A 571 -11.79 -31.49 16.45
CA ASP A 571 -11.15 -32.37 15.48
C ASP A 571 -9.80 -31.78 14.99
N ILE A 572 -9.75 -30.47 14.72
CA ILE A 572 -8.50 -29.78 14.35
C ILE A 572 -7.42 -29.93 15.43
N LYS A 573 -7.79 -29.81 16.71
CA LYS A 573 -6.84 -29.93 17.83
C LYS A 573 -6.20 -31.31 17.94
N GLU A 574 -6.80 -32.35 17.36
CA GLU A 574 -6.22 -33.69 17.35
C GLU A 574 -4.93 -33.75 16.53
N PHE A 575 -4.78 -32.91 15.51
CA PHE A 575 -3.66 -32.98 14.57
C PHE A 575 -2.92 -31.66 14.33
N ALA A 576 -3.47 -30.51 14.70
CA ALA A 576 -2.86 -29.19 14.55
C ALA A 576 -2.83 -28.42 15.88
N SER A 577 -1.85 -27.53 16.01
CA SER A 577 -1.66 -26.65 17.16
C SER A 577 -1.82 -25.17 16.81
N ALA A 578 -2.03 -24.83 15.55
CA ALA A 578 -2.36 -23.49 15.07
C ALA A 578 -3.16 -23.59 13.76
N VAL A 579 -3.82 -22.50 13.37
CA VAL A 579 -4.66 -22.43 12.17
C VAL A 579 -4.27 -21.23 11.30
N VAL A 580 -4.23 -21.44 9.98
CA VAL A 580 -4.15 -20.37 8.98
C VAL A 580 -5.51 -20.19 8.32
N ILE A 581 -5.97 -18.95 8.22
CA ILE A 581 -7.21 -18.57 7.53
C ILE A 581 -7.00 -17.39 6.57
N GLY A 582 -7.89 -17.25 5.60
CA GLY A 582 -7.93 -16.10 4.69
C GLY A 582 -8.45 -14.82 5.35
N LYS A 583 -8.01 -13.64 4.85
CA LYS A 583 -8.51 -12.30 5.27
C LYS A 583 -10.04 -12.21 5.28
N SER A 584 -10.69 -12.74 4.24
CA SER A 584 -12.16 -12.74 4.11
C SER A 584 -12.90 -13.64 5.10
N SER A 585 -12.19 -14.52 5.82
CA SER A 585 -12.76 -15.30 6.93
C SER A 585 -12.68 -14.54 8.25
N VAL A 586 -12.06 -13.35 8.28
CA VAL A 586 -11.98 -12.46 9.45
C VAL A 586 -12.94 -11.29 9.29
N PHE A 587 -12.83 -10.58 8.17
CA PHE A 587 -13.73 -9.48 7.81
C PHE A 587 -14.56 -9.87 6.59
N GLU A 588 -15.87 -9.69 6.70
CA GLU A 588 -16.77 -9.82 5.59
C GLU A 588 -16.64 -8.58 4.71
N VAL A 589 -16.33 -8.76 3.43
CA VAL A 589 -16.13 -7.68 2.47
C VAL A 589 -17.12 -7.83 1.34
N THR A 590 -17.79 -6.73 0.98
CA THR A 590 -18.67 -6.66 -0.19
C THR A 590 -18.43 -5.36 -0.93
N ASP A 591 -18.19 -5.45 -2.23
CA ASP A 591 -17.96 -4.29 -3.12
C ASP A 591 -16.87 -3.32 -2.61
N GLY A 592 -15.79 -3.91 -2.05
CA GLY A 592 -14.66 -3.17 -1.50
C GLY A 592 -14.89 -2.57 -0.12
N LEU A 593 -16.02 -2.83 0.55
CA LEU A 593 -16.33 -2.33 1.90
C LEU A 593 -16.35 -3.45 2.92
N VAL A 594 -15.82 -3.21 4.12
CA VAL A 594 -15.92 -4.11 5.27
C VAL A 594 -17.31 -3.97 5.89
N ILE A 595 -18.12 -5.01 5.76
CA ILE A 595 -19.52 -4.99 6.23
C ILE A 595 -19.70 -5.62 7.62
N GLY A 596 -18.73 -6.40 8.07
CA GLY A 596 -18.81 -7.11 9.34
C GLY A 596 -17.53 -7.84 9.71
N GLN A 597 -17.46 -8.30 10.95
CA GLN A 597 -16.40 -9.15 11.47
C GLN A 597 -16.99 -10.51 11.85
N THR A 598 -16.33 -11.58 11.43
CA THR A 598 -16.73 -12.95 11.76
C THR A 598 -16.33 -13.32 13.20
N LYS A 599 -16.85 -14.44 13.71
CA LYS A 599 -16.44 -14.99 15.01
C LYS A 599 -15.34 -16.04 14.91
N VAL A 600 -14.81 -16.28 13.71
CA VAL A 600 -13.87 -17.39 13.44
C VAL A 600 -12.62 -17.27 14.31
N VAL A 601 -11.97 -16.11 14.33
CA VAL A 601 -10.76 -15.87 15.14
C VAL A 601 -11.05 -16.01 16.63
N GLU A 602 -12.13 -15.38 17.11
CA GLU A 602 -12.54 -15.42 18.51
C GLU A 602 -12.75 -16.86 19.00
N ARG A 603 -13.42 -17.71 18.20
CA ARG A 603 -13.70 -19.10 18.54
C ARG A 603 -12.43 -19.96 18.57
N LEU A 604 -11.59 -19.84 17.56
CA LEU A 604 -10.31 -20.56 17.50
C LEU A 604 -9.42 -20.21 18.71
N GLN A 605 -9.31 -18.92 19.04
CA GLN A 605 -8.48 -18.46 20.16
C GLN A 605 -9.06 -18.86 21.52
N LYS A 606 -10.39 -18.87 21.69
CA LYS A 606 -11.04 -19.41 22.89
C LYS A 606 -10.69 -20.88 23.14
N SER A 607 -10.44 -21.65 22.08
CA SER A 607 -9.98 -23.03 22.13
C SER A 607 -8.45 -23.19 22.15
N GLN A 608 -7.72 -22.10 22.42
CA GLN A 608 -6.25 -22.05 22.52
C GLN A 608 -5.51 -22.39 21.22
N LEU A 609 -6.15 -22.22 20.06
CA LEU A 609 -5.47 -22.30 18.77
C LEU A 609 -5.00 -20.89 18.33
N PRO A 610 -3.69 -20.65 18.19
CA PRO A 610 -3.18 -19.45 17.55
C PRO A 610 -3.68 -19.37 16.10
N VAL A 611 -4.04 -18.16 15.68
CA VAL A 611 -4.56 -17.88 14.34
C VAL A 611 -3.59 -17.01 13.56
N TYR A 612 -3.14 -17.51 12.41
CA TYR A 612 -2.37 -16.75 11.44
C TYR A 612 -3.27 -16.40 10.24
N VAL A 613 -3.13 -15.19 9.71
CA VAL A 613 -3.99 -14.72 8.62
C VAL A 613 -3.17 -14.46 7.36
N GLU A 614 -3.66 -14.96 6.22
CA GLU A 614 -3.12 -14.69 4.88
C GLU A 614 -4.17 -14.07 3.95
N LEU A 615 -3.83 -13.31 2.92
CA LEU A 615 -2.51 -12.85 2.51
C LEU A 615 -2.46 -11.32 2.62
N PHE A 616 -1.46 -10.79 3.33
CA PHE A 616 -1.24 -9.35 3.41
C PHE A 616 -0.31 -8.88 2.29
N GLN A 617 -0.74 -7.83 1.59
CA GLN A 617 -0.10 -7.25 0.41
C GLN A 617 -0.05 -5.73 0.55
N ASN A 618 0.92 -5.08 -0.09
CA ASN A 618 1.06 -3.62 -0.03
C ASN A 618 0.28 -2.91 -1.14
N GLU A 619 0.10 -3.56 -2.29
CA GLU A 619 -0.60 -2.98 -3.44
C GLU A 619 -1.99 -2.48 -3.02
N PHE A 620 -2.29 -1.20 -3.27
CA PHE A 620 -3.45 -0.48 -2.73
C PHE A 620 -4.83 -1.04 -3.11
N VAL A 621 -4.86 -1.94 -4.09
CA VAL A 621 -6.06 -2.63 -4.59
C VAL A 621 -6.34 -3.94 -3.85
N SER A 622 -5.41 -4.38 -2.99
CA SER A 622 -5.52 -5.63 -2.24
C SER A 622 -6.32 -5.48 -0.93
N GLN A 623 -6.61 -4.24 -0.54
CA GLN A 623 -7.34 -3.89 0.68
C GLN A 623 -8.72 -3.29 0.36
N PRO A 624 -9.74 -3.54 1.19
CA PRO A 624 -10.98 -2.75 1.23
C PRO A 624 -10.73 -1.24 1.40
N TYR A 625 -11.67 -0.42 0.94
CA TYR A 625 -11.62 1.05 1.07
C TYR A 625 -11.53 1.52 2.52
N ASP A 626 -12.08 0.74 3.46
CA ASP A 626 -12.00 0.94 4.91
C ASP A 626 -10.57 1.01 5.43
N PHE A 627 -9.60 0.39 4.74
CA PHE A 627 -8.18 0.45 5.12
C PHE A 627 -7.41 1.55 4.38
N PHE A 628 -8.12 2.44 3.68
CA PHE A 628 -7.58 3.68 3.10
C PHE A 628 -6.36 3.48 2.20
N SER A 629 -6.34 2.36 1.47
CA SER A 629 -5.20 1.97 0.62
C SER A 629 -3.87 1.91 1.37
N ASP A 630 -3.90 1.67 2.68
CA ASP A 630 -2.73 1.61 3.56
C ASP A 630 -2.64 0.24 4.23
N ALA A 631 -1.65 -0.55 3.80
CA ALA A 631 -1.39 -1.87 4.36
C ALA A 631 -1.08 -1.85 5.87
N THR A 632 -0.57 -0.73 6.40
CA THR A 632 -0.34 -0.57 7.84
C THR A 632 -1.67 -0.46 8.59
N VAL A 633 -2.67 0.23 8.03
CA VAL A 633 -4.03 0.33 8.61
C VAL A 633 -4.73 -1.03 8.55
N GLU A 634 -4.57 -1.77 7.46
CA GLU A 634 -5.06 -3.15 7.36
C GLU A 634 -4.43 -4.02 8.46
N ILE A 635 -3.10 -4.10 8.54
CA ILE A 635 -2.40 -4.89 9.57
C ILE A 635 -2.86 -4.47 10.98
N ASN A 636 -3.01 -3.18 11.24
CA ASN A 636 -3.48 -2.68 12.53
C ASN A 636 -4.87 -3.19 12.92
N SER A 637 -5.79 -3.21 11.95
CA SER A 637 -7.16 -3.66 12.18
C SER A 637 -7.24 -5.15 12.51
N TYR A 638 -6.38 -5.97 11.89
CA TYR A 638 -6.31 -7.40 12.19
C TYR A 638 -5.56 -7.69 13.50
N VAL A 639 -4.43 -7.03 13.75
CA VAL A 639 -3.58 -7.31 14.91
C VAL A 639 -4.16 -6.70 16.18
N THR A 640 -4.46 -5.41 16.20
CA THR A 640 -4.95 -4.72 17.41
C THR A 640 -6.47 -4.76 17.52
N GLY A 641 -7.20 -4.75 16.40
CA GLY A 641 -8.65 -4.85 16.40
C GLY A 641 -9.16 -6.26 16.70
N VAL A 642 -8.73 -7.25 15.90
CA VAL A 642 -9.20 -8.64 16.04
C VAL A 642 -8.35 -9.45 17.02
N GLY A 643 -7.04 -9.17 17.12
CA GLY A 643 -6.14 -9.88 18.03
C GLY A 643 -5.45 -11.10 17.41
N ILE A 644 -5.23 -11.14 16.10
CA ILE A 644 -4.59 -12.30 15.44
C ILE A 644 -3.16 -12.55 15.95
N ASN A 645 -2.68 -13.80 15.87
CA ASN A 645 -1.38 -14.19 16.41
C ASN A 645 -0.22 -14.02 15.40
N GLY A 646 -0.52 -13.82 14.12
CA GLY A 646 0.50 -13.64 13.10
C GLY A 646 -0.07 -13.30 11.73
N THR A 647 0.74 -12.63 10.92
CA THR A 647 0.42 -12.30 9.52
C THR A 647 1.31 -13.12 8.60
N ILE A 648 0.73 -13.64 7.52
CA ILE A 648 1.47 -14.16 6.37
C ILE A 648 1.43 -13.11 5.27
N THR A 649 2.60 -12.61 4.86
CA THR A 649 2.71 -11.45 3.98
C THR A 649 3.78 -11.61 2.90
N GLU A 650 3.52 -11.03 1.73
CA GLU A 650 4.52 -10.90 0.65
C GLU A 650 5.51 -9.75 0.88
N PHE A 651 5.23 -8.86 1.84
CA PHE A 651 6.01 -7.67 2.18
C PHE A 651 6.38 -7.64 3.67
N PRO A 652 7.35 -8.48 4.12
CA PRO A 652 7.68 -8.59 5.54
C PRO A 652 8.07 -7.26 6.19
N PHE A 653 8.66 -6.33 5.43
CA PHE A 653 9.09 -5.03 5.95
C PHE A 653 7.94 -4.23 6.56
N THR A 654 6.78 -4.18 5.89
CA THR A 654 5.60 -3.43 6.35
C THR A 654 5.13 -3.95 7.71
N ALA A 655 4.93 -5.26 7.83
CA ALA A 655 4.47 -5.90 9.06
C ALA A 655 5.52 -5.82 10.19
N ALA A 656 6.79 -6.00 9.86
CA ALA A 656 7.89 -5.88 10.80
C ALA A 656 8.06 -4.45 11.34
N ARG A 657 7.89 -3.44 10.48
CA ARG A 657 7.88 -2.03 10.89
C ARG A 657 6.69 -1.72 11.79
N TYR A 658 5.49 -2.16 11.39
CA TYR A 658 4.27 -2.03 12.20
C TYR A 658 4.49 -2.56 13.62
N LYS A 659 5.02 -3.78 13.78
CA LYS A 659 5.24 -4.41 15.10
C LYS A 659 6.07 -3.59 16.09
N ARG A 660 6.90 -2.67 15.61
CA ARG A 660 7.87 -1.89 16.40
C ARG A 660 7.42 -0.45 16.65
N ASN A 661 6.27 -0.04 16.13
CA ASN A 661 5.85 1.35 16.21
C ASN A 661 5.43 1.75 17.63
N PRO A 662 6.01 2.81 18.22
CA PRO A 662 5.77 3.23 19.60
C PRO A 662 4.31 3.51 19.94
N CYS A 663 3.49 3.93 18.97
CA CYS A 663 2.07 4.21 19.21
C CYS A 663 1.28 2.99 19.70
N LEU A 664 1.71 1.76 19.38
CA LEU A 664 1.08 0.55 19.91
C LEU A 664 1.33 0.35 21.41
N GLY A 665 2.41 0.92 21.95
CA GLY A 665 2.73 0.89 23.38
C GLY A 665 2.15 2.08 24.17
N SER A 666 1.49 3.01 23.49
CA SER A 666 0.91 4.20 24.12
C SER A 666 -0.30 3.85 24.99
N LYS A 667 -0.48 4.62 26.08
CA LYS A 667 -1.65 4.44 26.97
C LYS A 667 -2.97 4.75 26.26
N GLU A 668 -2.94 5.76 25.41
CA GLU A 668 -4.06 6.15 24.55
C GLU A 668 -3.60 5.93 23.12
N ILE A 669 -4.32 5.05 22.41
CA ILE A 669 -4.04 4.77 21.00
C ILE A 669 -4.50 5.99 20.19
N PRO A 670 -3.61 6.65 19.42
CA PRO A 670 -4.00 7.77 18.58
C PRO A 670 -5.06 7.36 17.54
N PHE A 671 -5.91 8.28 17.12
CA PHE A 671 -7.01 7.96 16.18
C PHE A 671 -6.52 7.38 14.83
N TYR A 672 -5.37 7.82 14.32
CA TYR A 672 -4.73 7.27 13.12
C TYR A 672 -4.11 5.87 13.30
N MET A 673 -4.09 5.37 14.53
CA MET A 673 -3.70 3.99 14.87
C MET A 673 -4.86 3.23 15.53
N ALA A 674 -6.08 3.76 15.51
CA ALA A 674 -7.26 3.02 15.95
C ALA A 674 -7.60 1.93 14.91
N PRO A 675 -8.00 0.72 15.34
CA PRO A 675 -8.53 -0.29 14.44
C PRO A 675 -9.77 0.23 13.70
N VAL A 676 -9.92 -0.14 12.43
CA VAL A 676 -11.07 0.30 11.64
C VAL A 676 -12.33 -0.43 12.11
N PRO A 677 -13.42 0.29 12.45
CA PRO A 677 -14.66 -0.34 12.88
C PRO A 677 -15.36 -1.03 11.70
N PRO A 678 -15.66 -2.35 11.78
CA PRO A 678 -16.42 -3.04 10.74
C PRO A 678 -17.77 -2.39 10.51
N GLY A 679 -18.12 -2.14 9.25
CA GLY A 679 -19.35 -1.44 8.88
C GLY A 679 -19.33 0.07 9.09
N GLY A 680 -18.22 0.65 9.57
CA GLY A 680 -18.14 2.08 9.88
C GLY A 680 -18.40 2.98 8.66
N LEU A 681 -17.86 2.63 7.50
CA LEU A 681 -18.13 3.40 6.27
C LEU A 681 -19.56 3.18 5.74
N LEU A 682 -20.24 2.09 6.07
CA LEU A 682 -21.62 1.86 5.64
C LEU A 682 -22.59 2.90 6.23
N GLU A 683 -22.28 3.44 7.40
CA GLU A 683 -23.11 4.47 8.06
C GLU A 683 -23.14 5.79 7.28
N VAL A 684 -22.13 6.03 6.45
CA VAL A 684 -21.99 7.26 5.66
C VAL A 684 -22.20 7.05 4.16
N VAL A 685 -22.39 5.82 3.68
CA VAL A 685 -22.71 5.54 2.28
C VAL A 685 -24.20 5.75 2.02
N SER A 686 -24.55 6.43 0.92
CA SER A 686 -25.96 6.64 0.56
C SER A 686 -26.69 5.30 0.32
N PRO A 687 -27.99 5.18 0.66
CA PRO A 687 -28.72 3.92 0.51
C PRO A 687 -28.71 3.32 -0.90
N GLY A 688 -28.66 4.16 -1.95
CA GLY A 688 -28.60 3.73 -3.34
C GLY A 688 -27.22 3.21 -3.77
N SER A 689 -26.18 3.50 -2.99
CA SER A 689 -24.80 3.07 -3.22
C SER A 689 -24.37 1.91 -2.31
N LEU A 690 -25.24 1.45 -1.41
CA LEU A 690 -24.92 0.33 -0.54
C LEU A 690 -24.69 -0.96 -1.37
N PRO A 691 -23.72 -1.80 -0.97
CA PRO A 691 -23.51 -3.07 -1.61
C PRO A 691 -24.78 -3.94 -1.57
N PRO A 692 -25.07 -4.73 -2.61
CA PRO A 692 -26.16 -5.70 -2.56
C PRO A 692 -25.84 -6.76 -1.50
N ALA A 693 -26.87 -7.30 -0.85
CA ALA A 693 -26.69 -8.40 0.08
C ALA A 693 -26.14 -9.64 -0.65
N GLU A 694 -25.00 -10.15 -0.20
CA GLU A 694 -24.44 -11.41 -0.71
C GLU A 694 -25.00 -12.61 0.05
N ALA A 695 -24.96 -13.78 -0.60
CA ALA A 695 -25.22 -15.03 0.08
C ALA A 695 -24.16 -15.25 1.18
N PRO A 696 -24.57 -15.73 2.38
CA PRO A 696 -23.64 -15.95 3.46
C PRO A 696 -22.60 -17.01 3.07
N LYS A 697 -21.34 -16.77 3.45
CA LYS A 697 -20.26 -17.73 3.27
C LYS A 697 -20.53 -19.02 4.08
N PRO A 698 -19.94 -20.18 3.73
CA PRO A 698 -20.17 -21.43 4.45
C PRO A 698 -19.73 -21.36 5.93
N VAL A 699 -20.28 -22.28 6.72
CA VAL A 699 -19.84 -22.54 8.11
C VAL A 699 -18.98 -23.78 8.06
N PHE A 700 -17.78 -23.72 8.64
CA PHE A 700 -16.83 -24.83 8.67
C PHE A 700 -17.25 -25.88 9.69
N THR A 701 -17.32 -27.15 9.28
CA THR A 701 -17.88 -28.28 10.05
C THR A 701 -16.88 -29.44 10.18
N ASP A 702 -17.20 -30.43 11.02
CA ASP A 702 -16.40 -31.65 11.20
C ASP A 702 -16.26 -32.48 9.91
N ALA A 703 -17.25 -32.40 9.02
CA ALA A 703 -17.19 -33.03 7.71
C ALA A 703 -16.08 -32.42 6.81
N ASP A 704 -15.77 -31.14 7.00
CA ASP A 704 -14.74 -30.41 6.24
C ASP A 704 -13.33 -30.70 6.76
N VAL A 705 -13.21 -31.24 7.98
CA VAL A 705 -11.94 -31.67 8.59
C VAL A 705 -11.59 -33.12 8.22
N THR A 706 -12.62 -33.94 8.05
CA THR A 706 -12.48 -35.39 7.90
C THR A 706 -12.02 -35.77 6.51
N GLU A 707 -10.80 -36.29 6.41
CA GLU A 707 -10.21 -36.75 5.15
C GLU A 707 -9.84 -38.23 5.19
N PRO A 708 -9.80 -38.91 4.03
CA PRO A 708 -9.24 -40.26 3.95
C PRO A 708 -7.75 -40.26 4.34
N PRO A 709 -7.23 -41.36 4.92
CA PRO A 709 -5.81 -41.50 5.20
C PRO A 709 -4.97 -41.34 3.93
N LEU A 710 -3.75 -40.83 4.09
CA LEU A 710 -2.83 -40.74 2.95
C LEU A 710 -2.58 -42.13 2.33
N PRO A 711 -2.64 -42.24 1.00
CA PRO A 711 -2.42 -43.49 0.30
C PRO A 711 -0.96 -43.95 0.41
N PRO A 712 -0.69 -45.27 0.24
CA PRO A 712 0.67 -45.77 0.15
C PRO A 712 1.35 -45.28 -1.15
N VAL A 713 2.68 -45.26 -1.15
CA VAL A 713 3.45 -44.88 -2.33
C VAL A 713 3.33 -45.97 -3.40
N THR A 714 2.84 -45.61 -4.59
CA THR A 714 2.79 -46.52 -5.73
C THR A 714 4.07 -46.41 -6.54
N ALA A 715 4.81 -47.51 -6.71
CA ALA A 715 6.04 -47.50 -7.50
C ALA A 715 5.74 -47.16 -8.97
N LYS A 716 6.39 -46.10 -9.49
CA LYS A 716 6.29 -45.73 -10.90
C LYS A 716 7.00 -46.79 -11.75
N ALA A 717 6.33 -47.33 -12.77
CA ALA A 717 6.96 -48.24 -13.73
C ALA A 717 8.10 -47.50 -14.46
N PRO A 718 9.25 -48.15 -14.77
CA PRO A 718 10.36 -47.49 -15.45
C PRO A 718 9.88 -46.88 -16.77
N ALA A 719 10.18 -45.60 -17.00
CA ALA A 719 9.94 -44.97 -18.28
C ALA A 719 10.78 -45.69 -19.36
N SER A 720 10.11 -46.30 -20.33
CA SER A 720 10.77 -46.91 -21.48
C SER A 720 11.56 -45.84 -22.23
N THR A 721 12.87 -46.04 -22.35
CA THR A 721 13.78 -45.25 -23.20
C THR A 721 13.17 -45.10 -24.60
N PRO A 722 13.20 -43.92 -25.25
CA PRO A 722 12.74 -43.79 -26.62
C PRO A 722 13.63 -44.62 -27.53
N GLY A 723 13.13 -45.77 -27.96
CA GLY A 723 13.80 -46.62 -28.94
C GLY A 723 13.82 -45.94 -30.31
N THR A 724 14.98 -46.02 -30.95
CA THR A 724 15.27 -45.65 -32.35
C THR A 724 14.17 -46.13 -33.31
N PRO A 725 13.73 -45.34 -34.31
CA PRO A 725 12.60 -45.69 -35.14
C PRO A 725 12.96 -46.84 -36.10
N SER A 726 12.38 -48.02 -35.86
CA SER A 726 12.40 -49.12 -36.84
C SER A 726 11.23 -48.98 -37.81
N THR A 727 11.58 -49.01 -39.09
CA THR A 727 10.72 -48.96 -40.26
C THR A 727 9.80 -50.18 -40.38
N ASN A 728 8.61 -49.94 -40.95
CA ASN A 728 7.66 -50.88 -41.56
C ASN A 728 6.83 -51.81 -40.64
N ALA A 729 5.56 -51.44 -40.46
CA ALA A 729 4.44 -52.37 -40.59
C ALA A 729 3.14 -51.61 -40.91
N GLN A 730 2.50 -51.98 -42.03
CA GLN A 730 1.21 -51.47 -42.50
C GLN A 730 0.06 -51.83 -41.55
N ALA A 731 -0.82 -50.87 -41.31
CA ALA A 731 -2.10 -51.07 -40.62
C ALA A 731 -3.14 -51.71 -41.55
N PRO A 732 -3.94 -52.70 -41.11
CA PRO A 732 -5.11 -53.16 -41.84
C PRO A 732 -6.30 -52.21 -41.63
N SER A 733 -6.98 -51.93 -42.73
CA SER A 733 -8.22 -51.17 -42.84
C SER A 733 -9.37 -51.82 -42.07
N GLY A 734 -10.02 -51.06 -41.20
CA GLY A 734 -11.30 -51.41 -40.56
C GLY A 734 -12.29 -50.26 -40.67
N GLN A 735 -13.12 -50.27 -41.72
CA GLN A 735 -14.30 -49.42 -41.84
C GLN A 735 -15.32 -49.80 -40.78
N THR A 736 -15.74 -48.85 -39.94
CA THR A 736 -17.05 -48.91 -39.28
C THR A 736 -17.73 -47.54 -39.40
N ARG A 737 -18.93 -47.56 -39.96
CA ARG A 737 -19.77 -46.39 -40.29
C ARG A 737 -20.16 -45.61 -39.02
N LEU A 738 -19.85 -44.32 -39.00
CA LEU A 738 -20.45 -43.33 -38.09
C LEU A 738 -21.63 -42.65 -38.80
N THR A 739 -22.81 -42.75 -38.20
CA THR A 739 -24.03 -42.06 -38.62
C THR A 739 -23.93 -40.58 -38.28
N LEU A 740 -24.05 -39.74 -39.33
CA LEU A 740 -24.23 -38.30 -39.27
C LEU A 740 -25.45 -37.93 -38.40
N SER A 741 -25.26 -37.01 -37.46
CA SER A 741 -26.28 -36.01 -37.17
C SER A 741 -25.59 -34.65 -37.08
N LEU A 742 -25.94 -33.79 -38.04
CA LEU A 742 -25.56 -32.38 -38.10
C LEU A 742 -26.24 -31.63 -36.96
N LEU A 743 -25.51 -30.70 -36.34
CA LEU A 743 -26.02 -29.35 -36.05
C LEU A 743 -24.82 -28.39 -35.98
N LEU A 744 -24.60 -27.71 -37.10
CA LEU A 744 -23.78 -26.50 -37.22
C LEU A 744 -24.52 -25.35 -36.51
N SER A 745 -23.89 -24.73 -35.51
CA SER A 745 -24.01 -23.29 -35.24
C SER A 745 -23.11 -22.94 -34.05
N VAL A 746 -22.04 -22.19 -34.30
CA VAL A 746 -21.47 -21.06 -33.51
C VAL A 746 -20.10 -20.78 -34.13
N PHE A 747 -20.09 -20.20 -35.33
CA PHE A 747 -18.90 -19.57 -35.91
C PHE A 747 -19.36 -18.53 -36.95
N ALA A 748 -20.17 -17.57 -36.49
CA ALA A 748 -20.66 -16.46 -37.33
C ALA A 748 -21.00 -15.19 -36.53
N MET A 749 -20.37 -14.95 -35.37
CA MET A 749 -20.59 -13.72 -34.58
C MET A 749 -19.28 -12.97 -34.21
N VAL A 750 -18.20 -13.16 -34.97
CA VAL A 750 -16.91 -12.46 -34.71
C VAL A 750 -16.50 -11.50 -35.84
N LEU A 751 -17.27 -11.38 -36.93
CA LEU A 751 -16.93 -10.48 -38.04
C LEU A 751 -17.87 -9.28 -38.25
N ALA A 752 -18.85 -9.05 -37.35
CA ALA A 752 -19.79 -7.92 -37.48
C ALA A 752 -19.50 -6.73 -36.55
N SER A 753 -18.55 -6.84 -35.62
CA SER A 753 -18.19 -5.76 -34.67
C SER A 753 -16.94 -4.95 -35.06
N LEU A 754 -16.36 -5.20 -36.24
CA LEU A 754 -15.18 -4.49 -36.76
C LEU A 754 -15.48 -3.46 -37.85
N LEU A 755 -16.76 -3.09 -38.05
CA LEU A 755 -17.16 -2.03 -39.00
C LEU A 755 -18.02 -0.92 -38.37
N LEU A 756 -18.15 -0.88 -37.05
CA LEU A 756 -18.71 0.25 -36.31
C LEU A 756 -17.96 0.43 -34.98
N LEU A 757 -16.73 0.91 -35.08
CA LEU A 757 -16.01 1.73 -34.08
C LEU A 757 -14.80 2.38 -34.74
#